data_AF-A0A7K1J3M9-F1
#
_entry.id   AF-A0A7K1J3M9-F1
#
_cell.length_a   1.000
_cell.length_b   1.000
_cell.length_c   1.000
_cell.angle_alpha   90.00
_cell.angle_beta   90.00
_cell.angle_gamma   90.00
#
_symmetry.space_group_name_H-M   'P 1'
#
loop_
_entity.id
_entity.type
_entity.pdbx_description
1 polymer ?
#
loop_
_entity_poly.entity_id
_entity_poly.type
_entity_poly.pdbx_seq_one_letter_code
_entity_poly.pdbx_strand_id
1 'polypeptide(L)'
;MAQSIMKKLIALCAASATLLGTAALSTSALADENAGNGAAVNTSDAQATAETRALFASLRDTQAGDVRFGQQHATDEHISPTATQGDVYEMTGKYPAVFGWDAGLVLEGREKPGSGSDQNANAALLADEIVKADELGAIVTLSAHWSNPKTGGNYDDTTRVVADLLPGGAYSAKFNTMLDGIAKVAEESKRADGTQIPIIFRPLHENTGNWFWWGATHATADEYKELFRYTVNYLRDIKGVHNFLYAYSPGGTLDGNANAYLKTYPGDGYVDVLGYDTYDSDNEKDDASAWLAPVMKDMKMINDQATERGKIVAFTEFGRSGARGYKKDTETKDKQFFSELRDALAQNAPNTAYMMTWANFGGSGDNFQAYTPWKGQDAEPEFVEFANSSDKLMASASNVDYSHAPAVAAKTGTARIVTPTNGSRVTSNEIAIRVKVDDVNMGKVKFDNTDKAPYVISNGIVTDRKDADGNAVTVPLTYTCNGYLTGTLDLAKAGIALDNGTLKLTPQIALNDGTLLKSPEGTDGTVEIKLGEAPAVAENVIDDFDYDNDDELNAAYAPNNGKSDFFTLVASPEGAEYGNAVNLHYDYNANPGYTGYARSFDPKRDWSKYTGISMFYKPDGSDHKLVIQMNANGVTFEAYPSLKGTEAQTIELPFDDPDVWKVASWDTTNAGKTPSQQLLSKVGSFAIYVNDNDNELHDGAGRPRTGDIVFDSIKLVGERDPYVPEEQPSEPSEPAEPITLDDFESYADTAALQDAWGNRGHTEVLSLETEADGNKYMKYSHPEGGWYDVATFIQNDATRNNWTGEGKLTFRLKNNGSNNAMAIQIGTADGKYFHVDQKLDSAMPQGWNNIEIDLVGNPSLTQSWPEDANKGKTMKADDLALIKEIVVAGNTWADDPAVEFGIDDLKVVPSDGNTSETPSEPSEPTEPSEPTEPETPDYSADIAAGDPATCPINFAQDDNQEPTTPTTPVQPTEPSNPSTGGSNTAGETNKPAGETASNAAASEASQVASTGSSTAVVVAVAVALVLAGAVTLAWARQSRQHR
;
A
#
# COMPACT_ATOMS: atom_id res chain seq x y z
N MET A 1 38.68 49.13 43.54
CA MET A 1 38.70 47.66 43.66
C MET A 1 38.08 46.92 42.45
N ALA A 2 37.45 47.59 41.47
CA ALA A 2 36.77 46.92 40.35
C ALA A 2 37.68 46.43 39.19
N GLN A 3 38.81 47.09 38.90
CA GLN A 3 39.67 46.74 37.75
C GLN A 3 40.60 45.53 37.98
N SER A 4 40.76 45.05 39.22
CA SER A 4 41.58 43.86 39.52
C SER A 4 40.82 42.53 39.35
N ILE A 5 39.48 42.57 39.35
CA ILE A 5 38.63 41.37 39.24
C ILE A 5 38.42 41.02 37.76
N MET A 6 38.22 42.03 36.91
CA MET A 6 37.98 41.85 35.47
C MET A 6 39.18 41.20 34.73
N LYS A 7 40.43 41.47 35.17
CA LYS A 7 41.63 40.79 34.64
C LYS A 7 41.79 39.33 35.10
N LYS A 8 41.09 38.89 36.16
CA LYS A 8 41.09 37.47 36.58
C LYS A 8 39.96 36.66 35.96
N LEU A 9 38.82 37.27 35.61
CA LEU A 9 37.77 36.57 34.84
C LEU A 9 38.22 36.26 33.40
N ILE A 10 38.84 37.22 32.71
CA ILE A 10 39.33 37.01 31.33
C ILE A 10 40.42 35.94 31.26
N ALA A 11 41.22 35.76 32.32
CA ALA A 11 42.22 34.71 32.41
C ALA A 11 41.66 33.31 32.74
N LEU A 12 40.44 33.20 33.27
CA LEU A 12 39.78 31.92 33.55
C LEU A 12 38.93 31.42 32.36
N CYS A 13 38.40 32.33 31.54
CA CYS A 13 37.72 31.98 30.29
C CYS A 13 38.67 31.60 29.14
N ALA A 14 39.99 31.66 29.34
CA ALA A 14 41.01 31.28 28.35
C ALA A 14 41.70 29.93 28.65
N ALA A 15 41.25 29.19 29.67
CA ALA A 15 41.82 27.90 30.08
C ALA A 15 40.84 26.72 30.05
N SER A 16 39.57 26.94 29.67
CA SER A 16 38.53 25.91 29.55
C SER A 16 38.12 25.61 28.10
N ALA A 17 38.86 26.14 27.12
CA ALA A 17 38.58 25.99 25.68
C ALA A 17 39.70 25.20 24.96
N THR A 18 40.34 24.25 25.65
CA THR A 18 41.51 23.53 25.12
C THR A 18 41.60 22.07 25.59
N LEU A 19 40.46 21.46 25.97
CA LEU A 19 40.37 20.05 26.36
C LEU A 19 39.05 19.36 25.95
N LEU A 20 38.25 20.01 25.10
CA LEU A 20 37.14 19.43 24.34
C LEU A 20 37.37 19.76 22.85
N GLY A 21 38.40 19.12 22.30
CA GLY A 21 38.90 19.39 20.94
C GLY A 21 39.78 18.27 20.37
N THR A 22 39.71 17.08 20.96
CA THR A 22 40.37 15.84 20.49
C THR A 22 39.45 14.63 20.68
N ALA A 23 38.19 14.81 20.29
CA ALA A 23 37.35 13.73 19.77
C ALA A 23 36.94 14.13 18.34
N ALA A 24 37.94 14.55 17.55
CA ALA A 24 37.81 14.45 16.11
C ALA A 24 37.71 12.96 15.81
N LEU A 25 36.47 12.48 15.63
CA LEU A 25 36.23 11.28 14.85
C LEU A 25 37.07 11.42 13.59
N SER A 26 37.94 10.44 13.36
CA SER A 26 38.74 10.36 12.15
C SER A 26 37.82 9.98 10.99
N THR A 27 36.98 10.94 10.57
CA THR A 27 36.50 10.97 9.20
C THR A 27 37.73 11.15 8.33
N SER A 28 38.22 10.03 7.81
CA SER A 28 39.17 10.00 6.72
C SER A 28 38.48 10.52 5.48
N ALA A 29 38.28 11.84 5.44
CA ALA A 29 38.00 12.59 4.23
C ALA A 29 39.27 12.52 3.35
N LEU A 30 39.46 11.37 2.72
CA LEU A 30 40.18 11.28 1.47
C LEU A 30 39.32 12.04 0.45
N ALA A 31 39.54 13.35 0.40
CA ALA A 31 39.21 14.13 -0.76
C ALA A 31 40.12 13.63 -1.89
N ASP A 32 39.63 12.60 -2.60
CA ASP A 32 40.32 12.06 -3.77
C ASP A 32 40.17 13.08 -4.90
N GLU A 33 41.24 13.84 -5.18
CA GLU A 33 41.36 14.66 -6.38
C GLU A 33 41.55 13.75 -7.61
N ASN A 34 40.51 12.97 -7.93
CA ASN A 34 40.37 12.16 -9.13
C ASN A 34 38.91 12.15 -9.62
N ALA A 35 38.35 13.34 -9.82
CA ALA A 35 37.13 13.52 -10.60
C ALA A 35 37.37 13.09 -12.06
N GLY A 36 37.16 11.79 -12.34
CA GLY A 36 37.45 11.21 -13.65
C GLY A 36 37.32 9.68 -13.78
N ASN A 37 36.95 8.94 -12.72
CA ASN A 37 36.66 7.51 -12.80
C ASN A 37 35.43 7.18 -11.95
N GLY A 38 34.57 6.27 -12.41
CA GLY A 38 33.19 6.13 -11.92
C GLY A 38 33.06 5.90 -10.42
N ALA A 39 32.34 6.80 -9.73
CA ALA A 39 32.05 6.66 -8.31
C ALA A 39 31.10 5.47 -8.06
N ALA A 40 31.39 4.70 -7.01
CA ALA A 40 30.59 3.54 -6.64
C ALA A 40 29.14 3.94 -6.28
N VAL A 41 28.17 3.08 -6.60
CA VAL A 41 26.74 3.30 -6.32
C VAL A 41 26.35 2.75 -4.96
N ASN A 42 25.55 3.50 -4.22
CA ASN A 42 25.06 3.13 -2.89
C ASN A 42 23.64 2.57 -3.01
N THR A 43 23.52 1.40 -3.63
CA THR A 43 22.26 0.68 -3.87
C THR A 43 21.77 -0.06 -2.63
N SER A 44 20.45 -0.22 -2.48
CA SER A 44 19.82 -1.00 -1.41
C SER A 44 20.14 -2.51 -1.49
N ASP A 45 20.46 -3.01 -2.68
CA ASP A 45 21.05 -4.32 -2.88
C ASP A 45 22.53 -4.21 -3.28
N ALA A 46 23.39 -4.85 -2.48
CA ALA A 46 24.83 -4.91 -2.74
C ALA A 46 25.22 -5.99 -3.77
N GLN A 47 24.29 -6.88 -4.12
CA GLN A 47 24.42 -7.92 -5.15
C GLN A 47 23.64 -7.57 -6.44
N ALA A 48 23.09 -6.36 -6.52
CA ALA A 48 22.27 -5.90 -7.65
C ALA A 48 22.96 -6.16 -8.99
N THR A 49 22.19 -6.56 -10.01
CA THR A 49 22.73 -6.89 -11.35
C THR A 49 23.52 -5.72 -11.96
N ALA A 50 24.38 -6.00 -12.94
CA ALA A 50 25.15 -4.95 -13.62
C ALA A 50 24.21 -3.88 -14.19
N GLU A 51 23.09 -4.34 -14.74
CA GLU A 51 22.06 -3.54 -15.38
C GLU A 51 21.33 -2.65 -14.38
N THR A 52 21.01 -3.19 -13.21
CA THR A 52 20.32 -2.45 -12.13
C THR A 52 21.22 -1.36 -11.54
N ARG A 53 22.53 -1.61 -11.44
CA ARG A 53 23.51 -0.58 -11.05
C ARG A 53 23.72 0.48 -12.13
N ALA A 54 23.65 0.09 -13.41
CA ALA A 54 23.71 1.03 -14.53
C ALA A 54 22.47 1.94 -14.57
N LEU A 55 21.27 1.38 -14.38
CA LEU A 55 20.03 2.15 -14.23
C LEU A 55 20.12 3.11 -13.04
N PHE A 56 20.55 2.63 -11.87
CA PHE A 56 20.69 3.49 -10.68
C PHE A 56 21.58 4.70 -10.95
N ALA A 57 22.74 4.50 -11.59
CA ALA A 57 23.65 5.58 -11.94
C ALA A 57 23.03 6.54 -12.97
N SER A 58 22.41 6.00 -14.04
CA SER A 58 21.72 6.77 -15.08
C SER A 58 20.59 7.66 -14.54
N LEU A 59 19.91 7.21 -13.48
CA LEU A 59 18.88 7.97 -12.79
C LEU A 59 19.48 8.99 -11.81
N ARG A 60 20.41 8.56 -10.93
CA ARG A 60 21.06 9.44 -9.93
C ARG A 60 21.81 10.60 -10.59
N ASP A 61 22.46 10.34 -11.72
CA ASP A 61 23.31 11.31 -12.41
C ASP A 61 22.52 12.18 -13.42
N THR A 62 21.18 12.16 -13.37
CA THR A 62 20.30 13.04 -14.17
C THR A 62 20.61 14.52 -13.90
N GLN A 63 20.61 15.33 -14.96
CA GLN A 63 20.89 16.78 -14.88
C GLN A 63 19.61 17.61 -15.07
N ALA A 64 19.70 18.91 -14.76
CA ALA A 64 18.58 19.85 -14.89
C ALA A 64 17.98 19.85 -16.30
N GLY A 65 16.73 19.39 -16.42
CA GLY A 65 15.99 19.30 -17.69
C GLY A 65 16.03 17.93 -18.39
N ASP A 66 16.82 16.97 -17.89
CA ASP A 66 16.89 15.58 -18.40
C ASP A 66 15.84 14.65 -17.75
N VAL A 67 14.75 15.22 -17.20
CA VAL A 67 13.67 14.45 -16.57
C VAL A 67 12.97 13.55 -17.59
N ARG A 68 12.63 12.34 -17.15
CA ARG A 68 11.90 11.33 -17.92
C ARG A 68 10.41 11.38 -17.57
N PHE A 69 9.52 11.49 -18.56
CA PHE A 69 8.08 11.43 -18.34
C PHE A 69 7.61 9.98 -18.25
N GLY A 70 6.80 9.66 -17.24
CA GLY A 70 6.22 8.34 -17.03
C GLY A 70 4.69 8.34 -17.00
N GLN A 71 4.09 7.19 -17.31
CA GLN A 71 2.65 6.97 -17.20
C GLN A 71 2.36 5.56 -16.68
N GLN A 72 1.45 5.46 -15.69
CA GLN A 72 0.86 4.20 -15.23
C GLN A 72 -0.09 3.63 -16.32
N HIS A 73 -0.06 2.32 -16.57
CA HIS A 73 -0.82 1.65 -17.65
C HIS A 73 -0.68 2.30 -19.04
N ALA A 74 0.56 2.63 -19.41
CA ALA A 74 0.88 3.42 -20.60
C ALA A 74 0.41 2.84 -21.94
N THR A 75 0.15 1.52 -22.03
CA THR A 75 -0.17 0.83 -23.30
C THR A 75 -1.38 -0.10 -23.26
N ASP A 76 -2.00 -0.26 -22.09
CA ASP A 76 -3.10 -1.19 -21.79
C ASP A 76 -4.37 -0.48 -21.29
N GLU A 77 -4.27 0.77 -20.83
CA GLU A 77 -5.41 1.67 -20.58
C GLU A 77 -5.35 2.93 -21.46
N HIS A 78 -6.51 3.35 -21.99
CA HIS A 78 -6.61 4.50 -22.89
C HIS A 78 -8.02 5.09 -22.97
N ILE A 79 -8.12 6.41 -23.13
CA ILE A 79 -9.39 7.12 -23.37
C ILE A 79 -9.80 7.03 -24.84
N SER A 80 -8.84 7.17 -25.76
CA SER A 80 -9.12 7.20 -27.18
C SER A 80 -9.43 5.80 -27.72
N PRO A 81 -10.56 5.57 -28.41
CA PRO A 81 -10.95 4.24 -28.90
C PRO A 81 -10.05 3.70 -30.02
N THR A 82 -9.10 4.50 -30.53
CA THR A 82 -8.13 4.11 -31.56
C THR A 82 -6.69 3.99 -31.05
N ALA A 83 -6.43 4.28 -29.78
CA ALA A 83 -5.10 4.29 -29.16
C ALA A 83 -4.57 2.89 -28.80
N THR A 84 -4.42 2.01 -29.79
CA THR A 84 -3.91 0.63 -29.65
C THR A 84 -2.46 0.51 -29.14
N GLN A 85 -1.78 1.63 -28.92
CA GLN A 85 -0.42 1.76 -28.37
C GLN A 85 -0.37 2.77 -27.20
N GLY A 86 -1.52 3.12 -26.61
CA GLY A 86 -1.66 4.14 -25.56
C GLY A 86 -1.93 5.56 -26.09
N ASP A 87 -2.65 6.37 -25.31
CA ASP A 87 -3.05 7.74 -25.69
C ASP A 87 -1.84 8.63 -26.00
N VAL A 88 -0.76 8.52 -25.22
CA VAL A 88 0.48 9.29 -25.38
C VAL A 88 1.14 8.99 -26.73
N TYR A 89 1.16 7.72 -27.14
CA TYR A 89 1.70 7.35 -28.45
C TYR A 89 0.81 7.86 -29.60
N GLU A 90 -0.52 7.81 -29.46
CA GLU A 90 -1.44 8.31 -30.49
C GLU A 90 -1.34 9.84 -30.68
N MET A 91 -1.12 10.59 -29.60
CA MET A 91 -0.89 12.03 -29.68
C MET A 91 0.48 12.37 -30.28
N THR A 92 1.54 11.72 -29.82
CA THR A 92 2.93 12.20 -29.99
C THR A 92 3.79 11.39 -30.97
N GLY A 93 3.40 10.14 -31.26
CA GLY A 93 4.25 9.15 -31.96
C GLY A 93 5.43 8.64 -31.12
N LYS A 94 5.41 8.85 -29.80
CA LYS A 94 6.45 8.45 -28.84
C LYS A 94 5.81 7.79 -27.62
N TYR A 95 6.51 6.84 -27.01
CA TYR A 95 6.11 6.23 -25.74
C TYR A 95 6.66 7.01 -24.53
N PRO A 96 6.02 7.00 -23.36
CA PRO A 96 6.60 7.51 -22.11
C PRO A 96 7.99 6.90 -21.82
N ALA A 97 8.90 7.66 -21.23
CA ALA A 97 10.23 7.15 -20.84
C ALA A 97 10.19 6.18 -19.65
N VAL A 98 9.13 6.21 -18.85
CA VAL A 98 8.89 5.28 -17.74
C VAL A 98 7.48 4.67 -17.86
N PHE A 99 7.36 3.35 -17.79
CA PHE A 99 6.08 2.64 -17.77
C PHE A 99 5.80 2.16 -16.35
N GLY A 100 4.60 2.46 -15.84
CA GLY A 100 4.13 2.06 -14.52
C GLY A 100 3.04 0.98 -14.58
N TRP A 101 3.07 0.03 -13.65
CA TRP A 101 1.98 -0.91 -13.37
C TRP A 101 1.85 -1.15 -11.87
N ASP A 102 0.68 -1.62 -11.41
CA ASP A 102 0.53 -2.08 -10.04
C ASP A 102 0.69 -3.59 -9.93
N ALA A 103 1.83 -4.04 -9.40
CA ALA A 103 2.10 -5.46 -9.26
C ALA A 103 1.18 -6.15 -8.24
N GLY A 104 0.61 -5.42 -7.27
CA GLY A 104 -0.36 -5.96 -6.32
C GLY A 104 -1.67 -6.34 -7.02
N LEU A 105 -2.29 -5.36 -7.68
CA LEU A 105 -3.59 -5.54 -8.35
C LEU A 105 -3.49 -6.41 -9.60
N VAL A 106 -2.39 -6.36 -10.35
CA VAL A 106 -2.14 -7.25 -11.49
C VAL A 106 -2.02 -8.71 -11.06
N LEU A 107 -1.27 -9.02 -9.99
CA LEU A 107 -1.18 -10.39 -9.48
C LEU A 107 -2.54 -10.91 -8.99
N GLU A 108 -3.35 -10.06 -8.34
CA GLU A 108 -4.73 -10.38 -7.97
C GLU A 108 -5.71 -10.49 -9.16
N GLY A 109 -5.27 -10.19 -10.39
CA GLY A 109 -6.08 -10.22 -11.62
C GLY A 109 -7.15 -9.13 -11.69
N ARG A 110 -6.90 -8.02 -11.00
CA ARG A 110 -7.82 -6.88 -10.83
C ARG A 110 -7.47 -5.68 -11.71
N GLU A 111 -6.24 -5.63 -12.21
CA GLU A 111 -5.75 -4.69 -13.23
C GLU A 111 -5.02 -5.43 -14.34
N LYS A 112 -4.99 -4.83 -15.54
CA LYS A 112 -4.29 -5.39 -16.72
C LYS A 112 -2.76 -5.37 -16.51
N PRO A 113 -2.01 -6.33 -17.09
CA PRO A 113 -2.45 -7.41 -17.97
C PRO A 113 -3.06 -8.63 -17.23
N GLY A 114 -3.13 -8.59 -15.89
CA GLY A 114 -3.65 -9.70 -15.08
C GLY A 114 -5.14 -9.94 -15.27
N SER A 115 -5.57 -11.19 -15.07
CA SER A 115 -6.99 -11.57 -15.07
C SER A 115 -7.23 -12.88 -14.33
N GLY A 116 -8.32 -12.95 -13.56
CA GLY A 116 -8.62 -14.13 -12.75
C GLY A 116 -7.61 -14.36 -11.61
N SER A 117 -7.72 -15.50 -10.92
CA SER A 117 -7.04 -15.73 -9.64
C SER A 117 -5.68 -16.46 -9.72
N ASP A 118 -5.15 -16.75 -10.91
CA ASP A 118 -3.85 -17.41 -11.05
C ASP A 118 -2.72 -16.38 -11.02
N GLN A 119 -2.15 -16.18 -9.83
CA GLN A 119 -1.06 -15.24 -9.60
C GLN A 119 0.20 -15.56 -10.41
N ASN A 120 0.47 -16.84 -10.74
CA ASN A 120 1.65 -17.20 -11.54
C ASN A 120 1.43 -16.85 -13.02
N ALA A 121 0.24 -17.11 -13.55
CA ALA A 121 -0.11 -16.67 -14.90
C ALA A 121 -0.09 -15.13 -15.01
N ASN A 122 -0.63 -14.43 -14.00
CA ASN A 122 -0.59 -12.97 -13.93
C ASN A 122 0.83 -12.41 -13.81
N ALA A 123 1.73 -13.09 -13.07
CA ALA A 123 3.14 -12.71 -12.97
C ALA A 123 3.86 -12.78 -14.32
N ALA A 124 3.63 -13.86 -15.08
CA ALA A 124 4.18 -14.04 -16.42
C ALA A 124 3.65 -12.98 -17.41
N LEU A 125 2.35 -12.68 -17.37
CA LEU A 125 1.74 -11.63 -18.20
C LEU A 125 2.32 -10.24 -17.90
N LEU A 126 2.59 -9.93 -16.62
CA LEU A 126 3.25 -8.69 -16.24
C LEU A 126 4.72 -8.67 -16.71
N ALA A 127 5.44 -9.78 -16.59
CA ALA A 127 6.81 -9.90 -17.08
C ALA A 127 6.89 -9.71 -18.62
N ASP A 128 5.94 -10.22 -19.40
CA ASP A 128 5.87 -10.00 -20.85
C ASP A 128 5.71 -8.51 -21.21
N GLU A 129 4.86 -7.77 -20.50
CA GLU A 129 4.69 -6.32 -20.69
C GLU A 129 5.93 -5.52 -20.22
N ILE A 130 6.65 -6.00 -19.20
CA ILE A 130 7.95 -5.44 -18.76
C ILE A 130 9.03 -5.64 -19.84
N VAL A 131 9.10 -6.82 -20.46
CA VAL A 131 10.02 -7.10 -21.59
C VAL A 131 9.72 -6.16 -22.76
N LYS A 132 8.43 -6.01 -23.11
CA LYS A 132 7.97 -5.11 -24.16
C LYS A 132 8.27 -3.63 -23.85
N ALA A 133 8.17 -3.18 -22.60
CA ALA A 133 8.57 -1.82 -22.20
C ALA A 133 10.08 -1.58 -22.40
N ASP A 134 10.93 -2.53 -22.00
CA ASP A 134 12.38 -2.46 -22.20
C ASP A 134 12.75 -2.46 -23.70
N GLU A 135 12.10 -3.30 -24.52
CA GLU A 135 12.26 -3.30 -26.00
C GLU A 135 11.87 -1.96 -26.64
N LEU A 136 10.86 -1.27 -26.10
CA LEU A 136 10.45 0.07 -26.54
C LEU A 136 11.36 1.20 -26.01
N GLY A 137 12.31 0.90 -25.12
CA GLY A 137 13.21 1.88 -24.52
C GLY A 137 12.61 2.67 -23.37
N ALA A 138 11.66 2.06 -22.64
CA ALA A 138 11.10 2.58 -21.40
C ALA A 138 11.70 1.88 -20.17
N ILE A 139 11.88 2.63 -19.09
CA ILE A 139 12.24 2.10 -17.77
C ILE A 139 10.96 1.62 -17.09
N VAL A 140 11.02 0.54 -16.32
CA VAL A 140 9.85 0.01 -15.61
C VAL A 140 9.85 0.44 -14.15
N THR A 141 8.68 0.85 -13.66
CA THR A 141 8.37 1.00 -12.24
C THR A 141 7.12 0.21 -11.88
N LEU A 142 7.10 -0.41 -10.70
CA LEU A 142 5.97 -1.18 -10.19
C LEU A 142 5.54 -0.64 -8.82
N SER A 143 4.28 -0.22 -8.70
CA SER A 143 3.62 0.02 -7.40
C SER A 143 3.04 -1.28 -6.84
N ALA A 144 2.51 -1.25 -5.62
CA ALA A 144 1.77 -2.37 -5.06
C ALA A 144 0.62 -1.94 -4.14
N HIS A 145 -0.61 -1.99 -4.68
CA HIS A 145 -1.87 -1.81 -3.97
C HIS A 145 -2.39 -3.18 -3.49
N TRP A 146 -1.84 -3.64 -2.36
CA TRP A 146 -2.13 -4.96 -1.80
C TRP A 146 -3.46 -5.05 -1.02
N SER A 147 -4.23 -6.12 -1.24
CA SER A 147 -5.31 -6.51 -0.31
C SER A 147 -4.81 -6.63 1.13
N ASN A 148 -5.63 -6.25 2.10
CA ASN A 148 -5.34 -6.37 3.52
C ASN A 148 -5.16 -7.86 3.91
N PRO A 149 -3.98 -8.30 4.40
CA PRO A 149 -3.77 -9.72 4.66
C PRO A 149 -4.64 -10.29 5.78
N LYS A 150 -5.08 -9.48 6.76
CA LYS A 150 -5.89 -9.92 7.91
C LYS A 150 -7.34 -10.20 7.53
N THR A 151 -7.94 -9.33 6.72
CA THR A 151 -9.36 -9.40 6.35
C THR A 151 -9.62 -10.02 4.98
N GLY A 152 -8.64 -9.93 4.05
CA GLY A 152 -8.88 -10.18 2.63
C GLY A 152 -9.66 -9.07 1.91
N GLY A 153 -9.89 -7.93 2.58
CA GLY A 153 -10.40 -6.71 1.95
C GLY A 153 -9.35 -6.07 1.04
N ASN A 154 -9.75 -5.02 0.32
CA ASN A 154 -8.89 -4.30 -0.60
C ASN A 154 -7.81 -3.45 0.13
N TYR A 155 -6.94 -2.75 -0.60
CA TYR A 155 -5.93 -1.84 -0.04
C TYR A 155 -6.52 -0.74 0.88
N ASP A 156 -7.76 -0.33 0.64
CA ASP A 156 -8.54 0.64 1.42
C ASP A 156 -9.34 0.02 2.58
N ASP A 157 -9.32 -1.31 2.74
CA ASP A 157 -9.66 -1.93 4.02
C ASP A 157 -8.53 -1.65 5.01
N THR A 158 -8.71 -0.57 5.75
CA THR A 158 -7.75 0.01 6.68
C THR A 158 -7.66 -0.73 8.03
N THR A 159 -8.20 -1.94 8.15
CA THR A 159 -8.08 -2.77 9.37
C THR A 159 -6.61 -2.98 9.75
N ARG A 160 -6.22 -2.63 10.99
CA ARG A 160 -4.82 -2.65 11.43
C ARG A 160 -4.24 -4.06 11.37
N VAL A 161 -3.10 -4.20 10.68
CA VAL A 161 -2.47 -5.51 10.41
C VAL A 161 -0.94 -5.51 10.43
N VAL A 162 -0.26 -4.36 10.28
CA VAL A 162 1.19 -4.30 10.02
C VAL A 162 2.04 -5.09 11.02
N ALA A 163 1.76 -4.99 12.33
CA ALA A 163 2.47 -5.76 13.36
C ALA A 163 2.38 -7.28 13.16
N ASP A 164 1.24 -7.77 12.67
CA ASP A 164 0.96 -9.19 12.45
C ASP A 164 1.59 -9.73 11.15
N LEU A 165 2.15 -8.86 10.30
CA LEU A 165 2.88 -9.23 9.08
C LEU A 165 4.37 -9.49 9.33
N LEU A 166 4.93 -8.90 10.38
CA LEU A 166 6.34 -9.06 10.74
C LEU A 166 6.65 -10.51 11.17
N PRO A 167 7.92 -10.96 11.08
CA PRO A 167 8.31 -12.31 11.49
C PRO A 167 7.79 -12.72 12.88
N GLY A 168 7.02 -13.80 12.91
CA GLY A 168 6.31 -14.32 14.09
C GLY A 168 4.87 -13.83 14.28
N GLY A 169 4.41 -12.88 13.47
CA GLY A 169 3.03 -12.40 13.45
C GLY A 169 2.08 -13.37 12.74
N ALA A 170 0.79 -13.32 13.09
CA ALA A 170 -0.22 -14.29 12.66
C ALA A 170 -0.48 -14.32 11.14
N TYR A 171 -0.16 -13.24 10.42
CA TYR A 171 -0.39 -13.10 8.99
C TYR A 171 0.90 -13.01 8.17
N SER A 172 2.07 -13.18 8.80
CA SER A 172 3.38 -13.09 8.16
C SER A 172 3.53 -14.06 6.98
N ALA A 173 3.11 -15.33 7.13
CA ALA A 173 3.14 -16.32 6.04
C ALA A 173 2.27 -15.90 4.83
N LYS A 174 1.11 -15.26 5.06
CA LYS A 174 0.25 -14.77 3.97
C LYS A 174 0.90 -13.60 3.22
N PHE A 175 1.54 -12.67 3.93
CA PHE A 175 2.29 -11.60 3.30
C PHE A 175 3.50 -12.13 2.51
N ASN A 176 4.18 -13.16 3.01
CA ASN A 176 5.26 -13.84 2.29
C ASN A 176 4.80 -14.39 0.94
N THR A 177 3.62 -15.05 0.87
CA THR A 177 3.04 -15.50 -0.41
C THR A 177 2.75 -14.34 -1.38
N MET A 178 2.36 -13.17 -0.87
CA MET A 178 2.17 -11.97 -1.70
C MET A 178 3.51 -11.45 -2.24
N LEU A 179 4.58 -11.50 -1.43
CA LEU A 179 5.94 -11.17 -1.86
C LEU A 179 6.54 -12.22 -2.81
N ASP A 180 6.14 -13.49 -2.72
CA ASP A 180 6.54 -14.55 -3.65
C ASP A 180 6.07 -14.24 -5.09
N GLY A 181 4.84 -13.73 -5.24
CA GLY A 181 4.33 -13.27 -6.54
C GLY A 181 5.12 -12.08 -7.10
N ILE A 182 5.51 -11.12 -6.25
CA ILE A 182 6.38 -10.00 -6.66
C ILE A 182 7.77 -10.50 -7.08
N ALA A 183 8.35 -11.44 -6.33
CA ALA A 183 9.62 -12.07 -6.69
C ALA A 183 9.52 -12.85 -8.01
N LYS A 184 8.36 -13.45 -8.31
CA LYS A 184 8.11 -14.16 -9.56
C LYS A 184 8.14 -13.25 -10.78
N VAL A 185 7.50 -12.08 -10.70
CA VAL A 185 7.59 -11.03 -11.74
C VAL A 185 9.05 -10.63 -11.98
N ALA A 186 9.81 -10.42 -10.91
CA ALA A 186 11.23 -10.04 -11.00
C ALA A 186 12.13 -11.15 -11.58
N GLU A 187 11.83 -12.42 -11.27
CA GLU A 187 12.50 -13.59 -11.85
C GLU A 187 12.24 -13.69 -13.35
N GLU A 188 11.00 -13.49 -13.80
CA GLU A 188 10.61 -13.73 -15.20
C GLU A 188 10.89 -12.55 -16.13
N SER A 189 11.03 -11.34 -15.59
CA SER A 189 11.38 -10.12 -16.34
C SER A 189 12.81 -10.16 -16.90
N LYS A 190 13.00 -10.85 -18.03
CA LYS A 190 14.29 -11.09 -18.68
C LYS A 190 14.22 -10.82 -20.19
N ARG A 191 15.26 -10.17 -20.72
CA ARG A 191 15.52 -10.08 -22.17
C ARG A 191 15.69 -11.47 -22.77
N ALA A 192 15.54 -11.59 -24.09
CA ALA A 192 15.69 -12.85 -24.82
C ALA A 192 17.07 -13.53 -24.71
N ASP A 193 18.11 -12.82 -24.24
CA ASP A 193 19.44 -13.37 -23.94
C ASP A 193 19.61 -13.85 -22.49
N GLY A 194 18.57 -13.72 -21.65
CA GLY A 194 18.55 -14.07 -20.24
C GLY A 194 18.91 -12.93 -19.28
N THR A 195 19.27 -11.74 -19.78
CA THR A 195 19.58 -10.56 -18.96
C THR A 195 18.35 -10.10 -18.19
N GLN A 196 18.43 -10.02 -16.85
CA GLN A 196 17.34 -9.51 -16.03
C GLN A 196 17.11 -8.02 -16.27
N ILE A 197 15.85 -7.63 -16.46
CA ILE A 197 15.44 -6.24 -16.67
C ILE A 197 15.39 -5.52 -15.32
N PRO A 198 16.05 -4.36 -15.16
CA PRO A 198 15.95 -3.53 -13.97
C PRO A 198 14.54 -2.95 -13.79
N ILE A 199 14.03 -3.03 -12.55
CA ILE A 199 12.69 -2.56 -12.17
C ILE A 199 12.80 -1.65 -10.95
N ILE A 200 12.08 -0.53 -10.94
CA ILE A 200 11.90 0.31 -9.75
C ILE A 200 10.66 -0.20 -8.99
N PHE A 201 10.83 -0.85 -7.85
CA PHE A 201 9.73 -1.36 -7.03
C PHE A 201 9.39 -0.37 -5.90
N ARG A 202 8.12 0.03 -5.80
CA ARG A 202 7.62 1.07 -4.89
C ARG A 202 6.53 0.50 -3.95
N PRO A 203 6.92 -0.24 -2.90
CA PRO A 203 5.98 -0.80 -1.93
C PRO A 203 5.54 0.25 -0.89
N LEU A 204 4.33 0.09 -0.36
CA LEU A 204 3.82 0.82 0.81
C LEU A 204 3.88 2.37 0.64
N HIS A 205 3.49 2.87 -0.54
CA HIS A 205 3.48 4.31 -0.88
C HIS A 205 2.38 5.10 -0.14
N GLU A 206 2.48 6.43 -0.15
CA GLU A 206 1.56 7.38 0.49
C GLU A 206 1.32 7.13 2.01
N ASN A 207 2.27 6.51 2.69
CA ASN A 207 2.11 6.01 4.06
C ASN A 207 1.88 7.08 5.14
N THR A 208 2.06 8.36 4.80
CA THR A 208 1.72 9.53 5.63
C THR A 208 0.21 9.80 5.66
N GLY A 209 -0.54 9.31 4.67
CA GLY A 209 -2.00 9.31 4.64
C GLY A 209 -2.63 8.22 5.52
N ASN A 210 -3.96 8.12 5.46
CA ASN A 210 -4.77 7.20 6.27
C ASN A 210 -5.70 6.28 5.45
N TRP A 211 -5.60 6.30 4.11
CA TRP A 211 -6.46 5.56 3.19
C TRP A 211 -5.97 4.14 2.86
N PHE A 212 -4.73 3.79 3.19
CA PHE A 212 -4.20 2.42 3.06
C PHE A 212 -3.92 1.79 4.41
N TRP A 213 -4.01 0.46 4.54
CA TRP A 213 -3.77 -0.26 5.82
C TRP A 213 -2.34 -0.14 6.39
N TRP A 214 -1.38 0.35 5.59
CA TRP A 214 -0.01 0.70 6.03
C TRP A 214 0.17 2.20 6.33
N GLY A 215 -0.90 2.99 6.25
CA GLY A 215 -0.91 4.43 6.53
C GLY A 215 -0.74 4.79 8.01
N ALA A 216 -0.50 6.06 8.30
CA ALA A 216 -0.02 6.56 9.60
C ALA A 216 -0.98 6.34 10.79
N THR A 217 -2.30 6.20 10.56
CA THR A 217 -3.28 5.81 11.61
C THR A 217 -3.29 4.31 11.91
N HIS A 218 -2.69 3.50 11.04
CA HIS A 218 -2.84 2.04 11.01
C HIS A 218 -1.50 1.31 11.21
N ALA A 219 -0.39 2.02 11.04
CA ALA A 219 0.98 1.60 11.35
C ALA A 219 1.73 2.72 12.10
N THR A 220 2.41 2.38 13.19
CA THR A 220 3.37 3.30 13.81
C THR A 220 4.58 3.51 12.90
N ALA A 221 5.33 4.58 13.11
CA ALA A 221 6.50 4.88 12.26
C ALA A 221 7.56 3.78 12.25
N ASP A 222 7.76 3.09 13.38
CA ASP A 222 8.74 2.00 13.49
C ASP A 222 8.19 0.67 12.93
N GLU A 223 6.89 0.40 13.06
CA GLU A 223 6.22 -0.71 12.36
C GLU A 223 6.29 -0.56 10.83
N TYR A 224 6.05 0.64 10.30
CA TYR A 224 6.18 0.91 8.87
C TYR A 224 7.62 0.68 8.38
N LYS A 225 8.61 1.25 9.09
CA LYS A 225 10.03 1.03 8.76
C LYS A 225 10.37 -0.44 8.73
N GLU A 226 9.97 -1.20 9.75
CA GLU A 226 10.26 -2.63 9.79
C GLU A 226 9.49 -3.44 8.74
N LEU A 227 8.26 -3.06 8.35
CA LEU A 227 7.56 -3.72 7.25
C LEU A 227 8.21 -3.45 5.89
N PHE A 228 8.66 -2.22 5.65
CA PHE A 228 9.42 -1.89 4.42
C PHE A 228 10.76 -2.62 4.39
N ARG A 229 11.52 -2.60 5.49
CA ARG A 229 12.77 -3.34 5.63
C ARG A 229 12.56 -4.84 5.44
N TYR A 230 11.49 -5.39 6.01
CA TYR A 230 11.11 -6.79 5.86
C TYR A 230 10.79 -7.15 4.41
N THR A 231 10.04 -6.29 3.70
CA THR A 231 9.75 -6.42 2.26
C THR A 231 11.05 -6.49 1.44
N VAL A 232 11.98 -5.56 1.66
CA VAL A 232 13.30 -5.55 1.01
C VAL A 232 14.11 -6.80 1.38
N ASN A 233 14.20 -7.14 2.68
CA ASN A 233 14.95 -8.30 3.17
C ASN A 233 14.40 -9.61 2.58
N TYR A 234 13.07 -9.76 2.47
CA TYR A 234 12.44 -10.97 1.92
C TYR A 234 12.77 -11.10 0.43
N LEU A 235 12.49 -10.07 -0.37
CA LEU A 235 12.74 -10.09 -1.81
C LEU A 235 14.24 -10.27 -2.13
N ARG A 236 15.12 -9.48 -1.49
CA ARG A 236 16.57 -9.50 -1.73
C ARG A 236 17.27 -10.70 -1.12
N ASP A 237 17.10 -10.96 0.17
CA ASP A 237 17.92 -11.95 0.92
C ASP A 237 17.33 -13.37 0.89
N ILE A 238 16.01 -13.51 0.73
CA ILE A 238 15.31 -14.81 0.81
C ILE A 238 14.91 -15.29 -0.60
N LYS A 239 14.43 -14.40 -1.46
CA LYS A 239 14.04 -14.73 -2.84
C LYS A 239 15.13 -14.48 -3.89
N GLY A 240 16.23 -13.81 -3.53
CA GLY A 240 17.35 -13.55 -4.44
C GLY A 240 17.03 -12.57 -5.57
N VAL A 241 16.13 -11.61 -5.31
CA VAL A 241 15.75 -10.57 -6.29
C VAL A 241 16.84 -9.50 -6.33
N HIS A 242 17.63 -9.51 -7.41
CA HIS A 242 18.78 -8.63 -7.62
C HIS A 242 18.58 -7.59 -8.74
N ASN A 243 17.39 -7.56 -9.37
CA ASN A 243 17.04 -6.61 -10.43
C ASN A 243 16.13 -5.46 -9.98
N PHE A 244 15.95 -5.27 -8.67
CA PHE A 244 15.12 -4.20 -8.10
C PHE A 244 15.95 -2.99 -7.62
N LEU A 245 15.40 -1.80 -7.86
CA LEU A 245 15.67 -0.57 -7.10
C LEU A 245 14.44 -0.25 -6.26
N TYR A 246 14.59 0.06 -4.99
CA TYR A 246 13.45 0.26 -4.08
C TYR A 246 13.12 1.75 -3.92
N ALA A 247 11.88 2.13 -4.16
CA ALA A 247 11.39 3.50 -4.04
C ALA A 247 10.57 3.70 -2.76
N TYR A 248 10.79 4.82 -2.08
CA TYR A 248 10.02 5.28 -0.93
C TYR A 248 9.35 6.61 -1.29
N SER A 249 8.02 6.65 -1.26
CA SER A 249 7.23 7.84 -1.56
C SER A 249 6.11 8.02 -0.53
N PRO A 250 6.32 8.85 0.52
CA PRO A 250 5.20 9.38 1.30
C PRO A 250 4.38 10.34 0.43
N GLY A 251 3.14 10.63 0.84
CA GLY A 251 2.21 11.50 0.11
C GLY A 251 1.75 12.72 0.91
N GLY A 252 1.18 13.70 0.22
CA GLY A 252 0.61 14.91 0.82
C GLY A 252 1.63 15.92 1.38
N THR A 253 1.19 17.15 1.63
CA THR A 253 2.06 18.32 1.87
C THR A 253 3.07 18.14 3.01
N LEU A 254 4.37 18.20 2.70
CA LEU A 254 5.46 18.11 3.68
C LEU A 254 6.01 19.49 4.08
N ASP A 255 5.68 20.54 3.31
CA ASP A 255 6.13 21.92 3.48
C ASP A 255 7.66 22.06 3.64
N GLY A 256 8.41 21.26 2.88
CA GLY A 256 9.88 21.19 2.88
C GLY A 256 10.49 20.67 4.18
N ASN A 257 9.71 20.02 5.05
CA ASN A 257 10.20 19.49 6.32
C ASN A 257 10.84 18.11 6.14
N ALA A 258 12.18 18.07 6.07
CA ALA A 258 12.94 16.83 5.97
C ALA A 258 12.68 15.86 7.15
N ASN A 259 12.40 16.35 8.37
CA ASN A 259 12.10 15.47 9.50
C ASN A 259 10.74 14.77 9.33
N ALA A 260 9.75 15.45 8.77
CA ALA A 260 8.44 14.85 8.46
C ALA A 260 8.58 13.77 7.38
N TYR A 261 9.31 14.07 6.29
CA TYR A 261 9.61 13.10 5.23
C TYR A 261 10.39 11.88 5.75
N LEU A 262 11.35 12.10 6.64
CA LEU A 262 12.20 11.05 7.19
C LEU A 262 11.58 10.28 8.38
N LYS A 263 10.42 10.71 8.91
CA LYS A 263 9.78 10.08 10.09
C LYS A 263 9.57 8.58 9.90
N THR A 264 9.16 8.17 8.71
CA THR A 264 8.93 6.77 8.31
C THR A 264 10.00 6.23 7.36
N TYR A 265 11.09 6.96 7.12
CA TYR A 265 12.13 6.54 6.17
C TYR A 265 12.81 5.24 6.61
N PRO A 266 12.79 4.18 5.76
CA PRO A 266 13.38 2.88 6.10
C PRO A 266 14.90 2.91 6.31
N GLY A 267 15.61 3.92 5.80
CA GLY A 267 17.06 4.09 5.94
C GLY A 267 17.84 3.81 4.65
N ASP A 268 19.06 4.37 4.57
CA ASP A 268 19.89 4.41 3.35
C ASP A 268 20.26 3.04 2.77
N GLY A 269 20.15 1.97 3.58
CA GLY A 269 20.42 0.59 3.19
C GLY A 269 19.26 -0.12 2.48
N TYR A 270 18.06 0.48 2.46
CA TYR A 270 16.80 -0.15 1.99
C TYR A 270 16.08 0.64 0.88
N VAL A 271 16.46 1.90 0.63
CA VAL A 271 15.80 2.77 -0.37
C VAL A 271 16.84 3.26 -1.38
N ASP A 272 16.54 3.15 -2.67
CA ASP A 272 17.32 3.68 -3.80
C ASP A 272 16.78 5.01 -4.33
N VAL A 273 15.45 5.13 -4.39
CA VAL A 273 14.73 6.29 -4.94
C VAL A 273 13.95 6.98 -3.82
N LEU A 274 14.23 8.26 -3.62
CA LEU A 274 13.42 9.14 -2.78
C LEU A 274 12.37 9.79 -3.69
N GLY A 275 11.12 9.36 -3.50
CA GLY A 275 9.93 9.82 -4.19
C GLY A 275 9.01 10.67 -3.32
N TYR A 276 7.93 11.14 -3.91
CA TYR A 276 6.83 11.87 -3.30
C TYR A 276 5.62 11.88 -4.23
N ASP A 277 4.42 11.79 -3.66
CA ASP A 277 3.16 11.57 -4.38
C ASP A 277 2.15 12.70 -4.04
N THR A 278 1.67 13.44 -5.05
CA THR A 278 0.66 14.51 -4.85
C THR A 278 -0.05 14.96 -6.14
N TYR A 279 -1.31 15.38 -6.04
CA TYR A 279 -2.18 15.71 -7.17
C TYR A 279 -2.76 17.12 -7.08
N ASP A 280 -2.92 17.79 -8.23
CA ASP A 280 -3.63 19.07 -8.35
C ASP A 280 -5.13 18.80 -8.50
N SER A 281 -5.91 19.14 -7.47
CA SER A 281 -7.38 18.98 -7.43
C SER A 281 -8.14 20.31 -7.39
N ASP A 282 -7.44 21.43 -7.13
CA ASP A 282 -8.02 22.77 -7.05
C ASP A 282 -8.23 23.33 -8.46
N ASN A 283 -9.44 23.81 -8.74
CA ASN A 283 -9.79 24.42 -10.02
C ASN A 283 -10.28 25.87 -9.87
N GLU A 284 -10.01 26.53 -8.74
CA GLU A 284 -10.28 27.96 -8.54
C GLU A 284 -9.47 28.83 -9.50
N LYS A 285 -8.15 28.61 -9.58
CA LYS A 285 -7.23 29.37 -10.46
C LYS A 285 -7.17 28.79 -11.86
N ASP A 286 -6.83 29.65 -12.82
CA ASP A 286 -6.70 29.26 -14.23
C ASP A 286 -5.30 28.67 -14.56
N ASP A 287 -4.36 28.68 -13.61
CA ASP A 287 -2.99 28.13 -13.70
C ASP A 287 -2.66 27.22 -12.50
N ALA A 288 -1.57 26.44 -12.58
CA ALA A 288 -1.12 25.54 -11.51
C ALA A 288 -0.22 26.20 -10.45
N SER A 289 -0.03 27.53 -10.47
CA SER A 289 0.99 28.20 -9.64
C SER A 289 0.79 28.01 -8.13
N ALA A 290 -0.46 27.90 -7.68
CA ALA A 290 -0.81 27.68 -6.27
C ALA A 290 -0.45 26.27 -5.78
N TRP A 291 -0.50 25.27 -6.66
CA TRP A 291 -0.10 23.89 -6.38
C TRP A 291 1.42 23.71 -6.55
N LEU A 292 2.00 24.26 -7.62
CA LEU A 292 3.44 24.18 -7.87
C LEU A 292 4.29 24.81 -6.75
N ALA A 293 3.83 25.87 -6.09
CA ALA A 293 4.60 26.55 -5.05
C ALA A 293 4.98 25.64 -3.84
N PRO A 294 4.04 24.96 -3.15
CA PRO A 294 4.38 23.98 -2.12
C PRO A 294 5.06 22.73 -2.69
N VAL A 295 4.63 22.22 -3.84
CA VAL A 295 5.22 21.00 -4.44
C VAL A 295 6.70 21.18 -4.79
N MET A 296 7.10 22.35 -5.29
CA MET A 296 8.53 22.65 -5.54
C MET A 296 9.34 22.82 -4.25
N LYS A 297 8.70 23.18 -3.13
CA LYS A 297 9.36 23.20 -1.81
C LYS A 297 9.68 21.78 -1.33
N ASP A 298 8.74 20.86 -1.52
CA ASP A 298 8.89 19.44 -1.18
C ASP A 298 9.90 18.75 -2.10
N MET A 299 9.75 18.91 -3.43
CA MET A 299 10.70 18.38 -4.41
C MET A 299 12.13 18.91 -4.21
N LYS A 300 12.30 20.17 -3.79
CA LYS A 300 13.63 20.68 -3.42
C LYS A 300 14.19 19.97 -2.19
N MET A 301 13.40 19.79 -1.13
CA MET A 301 13.82 19.09 0.08
C MET A 301 14.25 17.64 -0.23
N ILE A 302 13.49 16.95 -1.08
CA ILE A 302 13.78 15.59 -1.54
C ILE A 302 15.07 15.57 -2.37
N ASN A 303 15.24 16.54 -3.27
CA ASN A 303 16.48 16.72 -4.05
C ASN A 303 17.71 16.90 -3.15
N ASP A 304 17.61 17.73 -2.11
CA ASP A 304 18.69 17.94 -1.15
C ASP A 304 18.99 16.64 -0.37
N GLN A 305 17.97 15.93 0.12
CA GLN A 305 18.12 14.67 0.86
C GLN A 305 18.70 13.52 0.02
N ALA A 306 18.24 13.35 -1.22
CA ALA A 306 18.79 12.34 -2.12
C ALA A 306 20.25 12.65 -2.47
N THR A 307 20.57 13.91 -2.71
CA THR A 307 21.95 14.36 -3.00
C THR A 307 22.89 14.09 -1.81
N GLU A 308 22.45 14.35 -0.57
CA GLU A 308 23.21 14.05 0.65
C GLU A 308 23.51 12.54 0.80
N ARG A 309 22.57 11.67 0.37
CA ARG A 309 22.62 10.21 0.54
C ARG A 309 23.19 9.45 -0.68
N GLY A 310 23.46 10.16 -1.78
CA GLY A 310 23.89 9.59 -3.07
C GLY A 310 22.80 8.73 -3.73
N LYS A 311 21.54 9.14 -3.59
CA LYS A 311 20.31 8.43 -4.01
C LYS A 311 19.62 9.14 -5.19
N ILE A 312 18.61 8.49 -5.76
CA ILE A 312 17.82 9.01 -6.89
C ILE A 312 16.69 9.91 -6.37
N VAL A 313 16.38 10.97 -7.11
CA VAL A 313 15.18 11.83 -6.92
C VAL A 313 14.14 11.45 -7.95
N ALA A 314 12.88 11.31 -7.55
CA ALA A 314 11.77 11.16 -8.49
C ALA A 314 10.52 11.92 -8.01
N PHE A 315 9.70 12.37 -8.96
CA PHE A 315 8.31 12.72 -8.67
C PHE A 315 7.48 11.46 -8.99
N THR A 316 7.31 10.60 -7.99
CA THR A 316 6.85 9.21 -8.15
C THR A 316 5.39 9.11 -8.57
N GLU A 317 4.55 10.04 -8.13
CA GLU A 317 3.21 10.26 -8.67
C GLU A 317 2.88 11.76 -8.71
N PHE A 318 2.42 12.23 -9.85
CA PHE A 318 1.78 13.53 -9.99
C PHE A 318 0.54 13.43 -10.89
N GLY A 319 -0.29 14.47 -10.89
CA GLY A 319 -1.33 14.59 -11.91
C GLY A 319 -2.41 15.58 -11.54
N ARG A 320 -3.49 15.57 -12.31
CA ARG A 320 -4.66 16.42 -12.10
C ARG A 320 -5.87 15.55 -11.81
N SER A 321 -6.54 15.80 -10.69
CA SER A 321 -7.62 14.95 -10.19
C SER A 321 -8.91 15.75 -9.94
N GLY A 322 -9.99 15.06 -9.56
CA GLY A 322 -11.27 15.69 -9.19
C GLY A 322 -11.81 16.68 -10.22
N ALA A 323 -12.03 17.92 -9.78
CA ALA A 323 -12.54 19.03 -10.60
C ALA A 323 -11.50 19.63 -11.57
N ARG A 324 -10.22 19.27 -11.41
CA ARG A 324 -9.06 19.82 -12.13
C ARG A 324 -8.50 18.89 -13.21
N GLY A 325 -8.83 17.60 -13.11
CA GLY A 325 -8.47 16.55 -14.07
C GLY A 325 -9.09 16.73 -15.46
N TYR A 326 -8.56 15.99 -16.45
CA TYR A 326 -9.04 16.06 -17.83
C TYR A 326 -10.43 15.46 -17.97
N LYS A 327 -11.32 16.11 -18.74
CA LYS A 327 -12.71 15.71 -18.95
C LYS A 327 -13.06 15.74 -20.44
N LYS A 328 -14.08 14.97 -20.85
CA LYS A 328 -14.54 14.86 -22.24
C LYS A 328 -15.24 16.11 -22.76
N ASP A 329 -16.12 16.68 -21.94
CA ASP A 329 -17.07 17.73 -22.35
C ASP A 329 -16.87 19.05 -21.58
N THR A 330 -15.67 19.29 -21.04
CA THR A 330 -15.34 20.49 -20.26
C THR A 330 -13.96 21.01 -20.69
N GLU A 331 -13.86 22.32 -20.90
CA GLU A 331 -12.61 22.98 -21.27
C GLU A 331 -11.57 22.84 -20.16
N THR A 332 -10.34 22.46 -20.53
CA THR A 332 -9.23 22.38 -19.59
C THR A 332 -8.80 23.81 -19.23
N LYS A 333 -8.86 24.22 -17.95
CA LYS A 333 -8.46 25.59 -17.54
C LYS A 333 -6.98 25.86 -17.78
N ASP A 334 -6.13 25.26 -16.96
CA ASP A 334 -4.69 25.25 -17.18
C ASP A 334 -4.36 24.32 -18.35
N LYS A 335 -3.85 24.86 -19.46
CA LYS A 335 -3.40 24.08 -20.63
C LYS A 335 -1.87 24.04 -20.77
N GLN A 336 -1.12 24.40 -19.73
CA GLN A 336 0.35 24.49 -19.72
C GLN A 336 1.03 23.62 -18.66
N PHE A 337 0.22 22.99 -17.79
CA PHE A 337 0.59 22.06 -16.71
C PHE A 337 1.89 21.27 -16.88
N PHE A 338 2.08 20.51 -17.97
CA PHE A 338 3.24 19.61 -18.09
C PHE A 338 4.55 20.39 -18.34
N SER A 339 4.51 21.38 -19.23
CA SER A 339 5.65 22.26 -19.49
C SER A 339 5.99 23.15 -18.29
N GLU A 340 4.98 23.67 -17.58
CA GLU A 340 5.18 24.44 -16.35
C GLU A 340 5.82 23.58 -15.25
N LEU A 341 5.32 22.36 -15.03
CA LEU A 341 5.87 21.42 -14.05
C LEU A 341 7.31 21.01 -14.40
N ARG A 342 7.60 20.69 -15.67
CA ARG A 342 8.96 20.38 -16.16
C ARG A 342 9.94 21.51 -15.83
N ASP A 343 9.57 22.74 -16.16
CA ASP A 343 10.44 23.90 -15.99
C ASP A 343 10.61 24.26 -14.49
N ALA A 344 9.56 24.08 -13.70
CA ALA A 344 9.61 24.22 -12.25
C ALA A 344 10.55 23.17 -11.61
N LEU A 345 10.47 21.90 -12.03
CA LEU A 345 11.37 20.83 -11.59
C LEU A 345 12.83 21.14 -11.97
N ALA A 346 13.09 21.51 -13.23
CA ALA A 346 14.43 21.86 -13.71
C ALA A 346 15.05 23.04 -12.93
N GLN A 347 14.22 23.96 -12.42
CA GLN A 347 14.66 25.09 -11.60
C GLN A 347 14.89 24.72 -10.11
N ASN A 348 14.01 23.92 -9.51
CA ASN A 348 13.93 23.74 -8.05
C ASN A 348 14.43 22.38 -7.55
N ALA A 349 14.31 21.34 -8.37
CA ALA A 349 14.73 19.96 -8.08
C ALA A 349 15.48 19.37 -9.30
N PRO A 350 16.65 19.94 -9.67
CA PRO A 350 17.29 19.67 -10.95
C PRO A 350 17.72 18.22 -11.19
N ASN A 351 17.85 17.41 -10.13
CA ASN A 351 18.26 16.00 -10.23
C ASN A 351 17.07 15.04 -10.36
N THR A 352 15.84 15.55 -10.57
CA THR A 352 14.62 14.72 -10.71
C THR A 352 14.75 13.80 -11.93
N ALA A 353 14.93 12.51 -11.69
CA ALA A 353 15.26 11.51 -12.70
C ALA A 353 14.06 11.15 -13.58
N TYR A 354 12.87 11.10 -12.98
CA TYR A 354 11.59 10.92 -13.67
C TYR A 354 10.44 11.60 -12.92
N MET A 355 9.36 11.85 -13.66
CA MET A 355 8.06 12.30 -13.17
C MET A 355 6.97 11.39 -13.76
N MET A 356 6.19 10.69 -12.93
CA MET A 356 5.17 9.75 -13.42
C MET A 356 3.74 10.22 -13.13
N THR A 357 2.89 10.21 -14.15
CA THR A 357 1.45 10.48 -14.03
C THR A 357 0.64 9.18 -14.01
N TRP A 358 -0.61 9.26 -13.53
CA TRP A 358 -1.46 8.08 -13.35
C TRP A 358 -2.16 7.59 -14.63
N ALA A 359 -2.96 6.53 -14.49
CA ALA A 359 -3.53 5.77 -15.60
C ALA A 359 -4.81 6.38 -16.20
N ASN A 360 -4.98 6.22 -17.51
CA ASN A 360 -6.16 6.66 -18.25
C ASN A 360 -7.28 5.61 -18.25
N PHE A 361 -7.73 5.18 -17.07
CA PHE A 361 -8.80 4.18 -16.89
C PHE A 361 -10.14 4.57 -17.54
N GLY A 362 -10.39 5.86 -17.76
CA GLY A 362 -11.60 6.34 -18.41
C GLY A 362 -12.82 6.30 -17.50
N GLY A 363 -13.83 5.49 -17.84
CA GLY A 363 -15.13 5.50 -17.15
C GLY A 363 -16.10 6.59 -17.64
N SER A 364 -17.00 7.04 -16.75
CA SER A 364 -18.11 7.95 -17.07
C SER A 364 -18.55 8.80 -15.86
N GLY A 365 -19.17 9.95 -16.13
CA GLY A 365 -19.64 10.88 -15.09
C GLY A 365 -18.50 11.41 -14.22
N ASP A 366 -18.78 11.59 -12.93
CA ASP A 366 -17.79 12.07 -11.95
C ASP A 366 -16.65 11.07 -11.73
N ASN A 367 -16.90 9.78 -11.97
CA ASN A 367 -15.90 8.70 -11.94
C ASN A 367 -14.99 8.68 -13.19
N PHE A 368 -15.06 9.68 -14.08
CA PHE A 368 -14.15 9.75 -15.23
C PHE A 368 -12.73 10.15 -14.82
N GLN A 369 -11.78 9.24 -15.04
CA GLN A 369 -10.36 9.34 -14.69
C GLN A 369 -9.47 9.38 -15.95
N ALA A 370 -8.72 10.47 -16.09
CA ALA A 370 -7.69 10.65 -17.11
C ALA A 370 -6.64 11.65 -16.60
N TYR A 371 -5.37 11.27 -16.68
CA TYR A 371 -4.23 12.00 -16.10
C TYR A 371 -3.22 12.46 -17.16
N THR A 372 -3.43 12.07 -18.43
CA THR A 372 -2.94 12.81 -19.60
C THR A 372 -4.13 13.27 -20.45
N PRO A 373 -3.94 14.26 -21.34
CA PRO A 373 -4.76 14.42 -22.52
C PRO A 373 -4.77 13.15 -23.40
N TRP A 374 -5.65 13.14 -24.39
CA TRP A 374 -5.73 12.12 -25.44
C TRP A 374 -6.02 12.80 -26.78
N LYS A 375 -6.06 12.02 -27.87
CA LYS A 375 -6.27 12.57 -29.22
C LYS A 375 -7.61 13.31 -29.35
N GLY A 376 -7.55 14.58 -29.76
CA GLY A 376 -8.70 15.49 -29.88
C GLY A 376 -9.11 16.21 -28.60
N GLN A 377 -8.42 15.98 -27.48
CA GLN A 377 -8.61 16.70 -26.21
C GLN A 377 -7.98 18.10 -26.30
N ASP A 378 -8.53 19.11 -25.62
CA ASP A 378 -8.18 20.51 -25.87
C ASP A 378 -6.80 20.95 -25.34
N ALA A 379 -6.16 20.14 -24.50
CA ALA A 379 -4.77 20.26 -24.06
C ALA A 379 -3.79 19.35 -24.84
N GLU A 380 -4.25 18.56 -25.83
CA GLU A 380 -3.36 17.80 -26.74
C GLU A 380 -2.20 18.65 -27.30
N PRO A 381 -2.40 19.90 -27.78
CA PRO A 381 -1.33 20.66 -28.42
C PRO A 381 -0.15 20.95 -27.47
N GLU A 382 -0.42 21.22 -26.19
CA GLU A 382 0.65 21.45 -25.22
C GLU A 382 1.34 20.15 -24.83
N PHE A 383 0.59 19.06 -24.63
CA PHE A 383 1.22 17.77 -24.32
C PHE A 383 2.15 17.29 -25.46
N VAL A 384 1.77 17.56 -26.71
CA VAL A 384 2.62 17.31 -27.89
C VAL A 384 3.83 18.25 -27.93
N GLU A 385 3.73 19.50 -27.48
CA GLU A 385 4.87 20.41 -27.34
C GLU A 385 5.83 19.94 -26.22
N PHE A 386 5.29 19.60 -25.04
CA PHE A 386 6.00 19.01 -23.91
C PHE A 386 6.78 17.76 -24.33
N ALA A 387 6.13 16.76 -24.93
CA ALA A 387 6.76 15.51 -25.38
C ALA A 387 7.80 15.69 -26.53
N ASN A 388 7.87 16.88 -27.13
CA ASN A 388 8.87 17.25 -28.14
C ASN A 388 9.90 18.27 -27.66
N SER A 389 9.81 18.73 -26.41
CA SER A 389 10.71 19.74 -25.84
C SER A 389 12.11 19.21 -25.49
N SER A 390 12.26 17.89 -25.26
CA SER A 390 13.53 17.22 -24.98
C SER A 390 13.52 15.78 -25.48
N ASP A 391 14.66 15.32 -25.99
CA ASP A 391 14.87 13.91 -26.39
C ASP A 391 15.01 12.96 -25.18
N LYS A 392 15.07 13.48 -23.96
CA LYS A 392 15.14 12.70 -22.71
C LYS A 392 13.79 12.44 -22.02
N LEU A 393 12.74 13.18 -22.41
CA LEU A 393 11.41 13.03 -21.81
C LEU A 393 10.73 11.70 -22.16
N MET A 394 11.03 11.12 -23.33
CA MET A 394 10.29 9.99 -23.90
C MET A 394 11.16 8.73 -24.04
N ALA A 395 10.53 7.59 -24.34
CA ALA A 395 11.22 6.32 -24.52
C ALA A 395 12.35 6.41 -25.56
N SER A 396 13.50 5.81 -25.23
CA SER A 396 14.66 5.77 -26.09
C SER A 396 15.58 4.63 -25.70
N ALA A 397 16.36 4.12 -26.66
CA ALA A 397 17.41 3.15 -26.37
C ALA A 397 18.45 3.64 -25.33
N SER A 398 18.52 4.96 -25.07
CA SER A 398 19.43 5.52 -24.05
C SER A 398 18.88 5.43 -22.60
N ASN A 399 17.59 5.16 -22.42
CA ASN A 399 17.00 4.93 -21.09
C ASN A 399 17.31 3.51 -20.59
N VAL A 400 17.42 2.56 -21.51
CA VAL A 400 17.65 1.12 -21.26
C VAL A 400 19.07 0.65 -21.65
N ASP A 401 20.00 1.61 -21.84
CA ASP A 401 21.42 1.33 -22.06
C ASP A 401 22.10 1.02 -20.72
N TYR A 402 22.26 -0.27 -20.48
CA TYR A 402 22.84 -0.82 -19.26
C TYR A 402 24.34 -1.15 -19.38
N SER A 403 24.99 -0.75 -20.48
CA SER A 403 26.38 -1.15 -20.79
C SER A 403 27.44 -0.63 -19.82
N HIS A 404 27.12 0.35 -18.97
CA HIS A 404 28.06 1.05 -18.08
C HIS A 404 27.68 0.86 -16.59
N ALA A 405 27.90 -0.34 -16.07
CA ALA A 405 27.65 -0.68 -14.67
C ALA A 405 28.79 -0.23 -13.74
N PRO A 406 28.58 0.73 -12.81
CA PRO A 406 29.57 1.06 -11.79
C PRO A 406 29.71 -0.05 -10.73
N ALA A 407 30.75 0.06 -9.91
CA ALA A 407 30.93 -0.78 -8.72
C ALA A 407 29.91 -0.41 -7.62
N VAL A 408 29.58 -1.37 -6.75
CA VAL A 408 28.79 -1.14 -5.54
C VAL A 408 29.67 -0.53 -4.44
N ALA A 409 29.14 0.43 -3.69
CA ALA A 409 29.78 0.97 -2.50
C ALA A 409 29.71 -0.05 -1.34
N ALA A 410 30.81 -0.26 -0.63
CA ALA A 410 30.82 -1.15 0.53
C ALA A 410 29.85 -0.62 1.61
N LYS A 411 28.86 -1.45 1.97
CA LYS A 411 27.90 -1.12 3.02
C LYS A 411 28.49 -1.36 4.41
N THR A 412 27.98 -0.61 5.39
CA THR A 412 28.27 -0.86 6.80
C THR A 412 27.25 -1.87 7.34
N GLY A 413 27.73 -2.95 7.93
CA GLY A 413 26.88 -3.95 8.55
C GLY A 413 26.03 -3.41 9.69
N THR A 414 24.79 -3.89 9.80
CA THR A 414 23.85 -3.46 10.85
C THR A 414 23.24 -4.64 11.59
N ALA A 415 22.73 -4.38 12.79
CA ALA A 415 21.91 -5.29 13.57
C ALA A 415 20.76 -4.53 14.24
N ARG A 416 19.55 -5.08 14.20
CA ARG A 416 18.36 -4.49 14.82
C ARG A 416 17.39 -5.56 15.33
N ILE A 417 16.58 -5.22 16.33
CA ILE A 417 15.46 -6.05 16.74
C ILE A 417 14.29 -5.77 15.77
N VAL A 418 13.74 -6.82 15.16
CA VAL A 418 12.62 -6.77 14.21
C VAL A 418 11.30 -7.02 14.93
N THR A 419 11.24 -8.02 15.82
CA THR A 419 10.14 -8.19 16.77
C THR A 419 10.69 -8.44 18.18
N PRO A 420 10.11 -7.82 19.22
CA PRO A 420 9.11 -6.74 19.18
C PRO A 420 9.67 -5.44 18.60
N THR A 421 8.83 -4.62 17.95
CA THR A 421 9.21 -3.28 17.50
C THR A 421 9.27 -2.29 18.66
N ASN A 422 9.95 -1.16 18.47
CA ASN A 422 9.91 -0.05 19.42
C ASN A 422 8.47 0.46 19.64
N GLY A 423 8.11 0.77 20.88
CA GLY A 423 6.75 1.12 21.30
C GLY A 423 5.80 -0.06 21.49
N SER A 424 6.17 -1.30 21.12
CA SER A 424 5.32 -2.49 21.27
C SER A 424 4.86 -2.69 22.71
N ARG A 425 3.60 -3.08 22.90
CA ARG A 425 3.06 -3.55 24.19
C ARG A 425 3.06 -5.07 24.24
N VAL A 426 3.54 -5.62 25.35
CA VAL A 426 3.63 -7.08 25.56
C VAL A 426 2.87 -7.48 26.83
N THR A 427 1.88 -8.36 26.69
CA THR A 427 1.03 -8.84 27.79
C THR A 427 1.35 -10.26 28.24
N SER A 428 2.19 -10.98 27.49
CA SER A 428 2.67 -12.33 27.81
C SER A 428 3.92 -12.31 28.70
N ASN A 429 4.13 -13.37 29.49
CA ASN A 429 5.39 -13.57 30.22
C ASN A 429 6.53 -14.03 29.31
N GLU A 430 6.24 -14.65 28.16
CA GLU A 430 7.23 -15.04 27.16
C GLU A 430 7.21 -14.04 26.01
N ILE A 431 8.37 -13.43 25.72
CA ILE A 431 8.59 -12.50 24.62
C ILE A 431 9.51 -13.18 23.61
N ALA A 432 8.99 -13.47 22.41
CA ALA A 432 9.83 -13.89 21.29
C ALA A 432 10.59 -12.67 20.76
N ILE A 433 11.92 -12.77 20.66
CA ILE A 433 12.79 -11.72 20.14
C ILE A 433 13.46 -12.22 18.86
N ARG A 434 13.39 -11.42 17.80
CA ARG A 434 14.04 -11.68 16.51
C ARG A 434 14.94 -10.50 16.17
N VAL A 435 16.22 -10.77 15.96
CA VAL A 435 17.24 -9.80 15.52
C VAL A 435 17.61 -10.12 14.08
N LYS A 436 17.57 -9.11 13.19
CA LYS A 436 18.10 -9.22 11.83
C LYS A 436 19.47 -8.54 11.77
N VAL A 437 20.43 -9.26 11.22
CA VAL A 437 21.74 -8.76 10.80
C VAL A 437 21.71 -8.57 9.28
N ASP A 438 22.10 -7.39 8.83
CA ASP A 438 22.13 -6.98 7.43
C ASP A 438 23.52 -6.53 7.01
N ASP A 439 23.86 -6.75 5.73
CA ASP A 439 25.10 -6.30 5.09
C ASP A 439 26.40 -6.80 5.80
N VAL A 440 26.32 -7.96 6.46
CA VAL A 440 27.44 -8.67 7.12
C VAL A 440 27.55 -10.10 6.61
N ASN A 441 28.77 -10.54 6.26
CA ASN A 441 29.06 -11.97 6.16
C ASN A 441 28.97 -12.59 7.56
N MET A 442 27.99 -13.46 7.80
CA MET A 442 27.73 -14.08 9.12
C MET A 442 28.94 -14.81 9.73
N GLY A 443 29.90 -15.28 8.93
CA GLY A 443 31.16 -15.85 9.45
C GLY A 443 32.06 -14.84 10.19
N LYS A 444 31.80 -13.53 10.02
CA LYS A 444 32.46 -12.43 10.74
C LYS A 444 31.74 -12.04 12.04
N VAL A 445 30.51 -12.52 12.27
CA VAL A 445 29.78 -12.32 13.53
C VAL A 445 30.35 -13.24 14.60
N LYS A 446 30.46 -12.73 15.83
CA LYS A 446 31.04 -13.42 16.96
C LYS A 446 30.00 -14.31 17.65
N PHE A 447 30.05 -15.60 17.34
CA PHE A 447 29.30 -16.64 18.05
C PHE A 447 30.14 -17.28 19.16
N ASP A 448 29.47 -17.89 20.15
CA ASP A 448 30.11 -18.67 21.21
C ASP A 448 30.63 -20.02 20.69
N ASN A 449 30.01 -20.55 19.63
CA ASN A 449 30.38 -21.79 18.95
C ASN A 449 30.36 -21.60 17.43
N THR A 450 31.35 -22.20 16.75
CA THR A 450 31.53 -22.12 15.30
C THR A 450 31.77 -23.50 14.65
N ASP A 451 31.85 -24.57 15.46
CA ASP A 451 32.15 -25.94 15.03
C ASP A 451 30.94 -26.68 14.44
N LYS A 452 29.72 -26.33 14.87
CA LYS A 452 28.45 -26.89 14.42
C LYS A 452 27.26 -26.03 14.83
N ALA A 453 26.17 -26.12 14.08
CA ALA A 453 24.87 -25.57 14.46
C ALA A 453 24.25 -26.31 15.68
N PRO A 454 23.33 -25.68 16.43
CA PRO A 454 22.90 -24.27 16.33
C PRO A 454 24.01 -23.30 16.77
N TYR A 455 24.17 -22.18 16.08
CA TYR A 455 25.17 -21.15 16.43
C TYR A 455 24.54 -20.13 17.38
N VAL A 456 25.15 -19.93 18.55
CA VAL A 456 24.54 -19.18 19.67
C VAL A 456 25.38 -17.97 20.07
N ILE A 457 24.70 -16.90 20.49
CA ILE A 457 25.25 -15.73 21.17
C ILE A 457 24.55 -15.63 22.54
N SER A 458 25.20 -16.08 23.60
CA SER A 458 24.59 -16.26 24.94
C SER A 458 24.04 -14.97 25.56
N ASN A 459 24.64 -13.83 25.20
CA ASN A 459 24.26 -12.50 25.68
C ASN A 459 23.66 -11.64 24.56
N GLY A 460 23.02 -12.25 23.56
CA GLY A 460 22.60 -11.59 22.32
C GLY A 460 21.65 -10.39 22.50
N ILE A 461 20.84 -10.39 23.57
CA ILE A 461 20.13 -9.21 24.09
C ILE A 461 20.55 -8.96 25.53
N VAL A 462 20.64 -7.68 25.92
CA VAL A 462 20.70 -7.22 27.32
C VAL A 462 19.47 -6.37 27.60
N THR A 463 18.90 -6.47 28.80
CA THR A 463 17.83 -5.57 29.24
C THR A 463 18.31 -4.56 30.29
N ASP A 464 17.57 -3.45 30.45
CA ASP A 464 17.85 -2.43 31.47
C ASP A 464 17.39 -2.86 32.88
N ARG A 465 16.42 -3.78 32.97
CA ARG A 465 15.98 -4.41 34.21
C ARG A 465 16.95 -5.52 34.65
N LYS A 466 16.96 -5.80 35.96
CA LYS A 466 17.89 -6.73 36.60
C LYS A 466 17.15 -7.92 37.19
N ASP A 467 17.84 -9.05 37.29
CA ASP A 467 17.34 -10.23 38.00
C ASP A 467 17.27 -9.98 39.53
N ALA A 468 16.72 -10.96 40.26
CA ALA A 468 16.58 -10.91 41.72
C ALA A 468 17.93 -10.82 42.48
N ASP A 469 19.05 -11.22 41.86
CA ASP A 469 20.39 -11.16 42.42
C ASP A 469 21.14 -9.87 42.02
N GLY A 470 20.53 -9.02 41.16
CA GLY A 470 21.06 -7.74 40.71
C GLY A 470 21.97 -7.80 39.48
N ASN A 471 22.00 -8.92 38.75
CA ASN A 471 22.70 -9.06 37.48
C ASN A 471 21.85 -8.49 36.33
N ALA A 472 22.49 -8.19 35.20
CA ALA A 472 21.76 -7.83 33.98
C ALA A 472 21.05 -9.06 33.42
N VAL A 473 19.77 -8.92 33.03
CA VAL A 473 19.05 -10.00 32.36
C VAL A 473 19.52 -10.05 30.90
N THR A 474 19.92 -11.24 30.45
CA THR A 474 20.40 -11.47 29.09
C THR A 474 19.59 -12.55 28.39
N VAL A 475 19.36 -12.38 27.09
CA VAL A 475 18.66 -13.39 26.27
C VAL A 475 19.67 -14.01 25.30
N PRO A 476 19.85 -15.35 25.31
CA PRO A 476 20.65 -16.03 24.31
C PRO A 476 19.92 -15.98 22.96
N LEU A 477 20.63 -15.62 21.90
CA LEU A 477 20.12 -15.63 20.53
C LEU A 477 20.75 -16.78 19.75
N THR A 478 19.93 -17.51 19.00
CA THR A 478 20.31 -18.61 18.13
C THR A 478 20.14 -18.21 16.68
N TYR A 479 21.15 -18.37 15.84
CA TYR A 479 21.00 -18.17 14.40
C TYR A 479 20.03 -19.20 13.81
N THR A 480 19.11 -18.73 12.97
CA THR A 480 18.12 -19.57 12.27
C THR A 480 18.43 -19.65 10.79
N CYS A 481 18.11 -18.65 9.97
CA CYS A 481 18.63 -18.48 8.60
C CYS A 481 18.67 -17.00 8.17
N ASN A 482 19.28 -16.70 7.02
CA ASN A 482 19.17 -15.42 6.28
C ASN A 482 19.46 -14.16 7.12
N GLY A 483 20.41 -14.27 8.07
CA GLY A 483 20.81 -13.19 8.97
C GLY A 483 19.91 -13.00 10.19
N TYR A 484 18.88 -13.84 10.40
CA TYR A 484 18.09 -13.83 11.62
C TYR A 484 18.76 -14.58 12.77
N LEU A 485 18.63 -14.01 13.96
CA LEU A 485 18.88 -14.69 15.23
C LEU A 485 17.66 -14.54 16.13
N THR A 486 17.28 -15.61 16.83
CA THR A 486 16.05 -15.65 17.63
C THR A 486 16.30 -16.13 19.05
N GLY A 487 15.47 -15.66 19.98
CA GLY A 487 15.50 -16.07 21.38
C GLY A 487 14.18 -15.74 22.07
N THR A 488 14.03 -16.20 23.32
CA THR A 488 12.82 -15.95 24.11
C THR A 488 13.21 -15.40 25.48
N LEU A 489 12.69 -14.22 25.82
CA LEU A 489 12.76 -13.69 27.18
C LEU A 489 11.55 -14.19 27.97
N ASP A 490 11.80 -14.94 29.05
CA ASP A 490 10.78 -15.26 30.04
C ASP A 490 10.89 -14.26 31.21
N LEU A 491 9.93 -13.33 31.27
CA LEU A 491 9.85 -12.29 32.29
C LEU A 491 9.71 -12.88 33.69
N ALA A 492 8.91 -13.93 33.86
CA ALA A 492 8.65 -14.55 35.15
C ALA A 492 9.92 -15.25 35.70
N LYS A 493 10.68 -15.95 34.85
CA LYS A 493 12.01 -16.50 35.20
C LYS A 493 13.04 -15.40 35.47
N ALA A 494 12.96 -14.27 34.75
CA ALA A 494 13.83 -13.11 34.96
C ALA A 494 13.47 -12.28 36.22
N GLY A 495 12.31 -12.51 36.84
CA GLY A 495 11.82 -11.70 37.97
C GLY A 495 11.28 -10.33 37.55
N ILE A 496 10.99 -10.13 36.26
CA ILE A 496 10.42 -8.90 35.71
C ILE A 496 8.89 -9.02 35.73
N ALA A 497 8.20 -8.02 36.30
CA ALA A 497 6.75 -8.00 36.36
C ALA A 497 6.12 -7.29 35.15
N LEU A 498 4.91 -7.72 34.77
CA LEU A 498 4.02 -7.00 33.86
C LEU A 498 3.36 -5.84 34.62
N ASP A 499 4.10 -4.74 34.79
CA ASP A 499 3.81 -3.66 35.75
C ASP A 499 3.41 -2.32 35.14
N ASN A 500 3.05 -2.30 33.84
CA ASN A 500 2.85 -1.10 33.02
C ASN A 500 4.08 -0.20 32.84
N GLY A 501 5.24 -0.58 33.39
CA GLY A 501 6.50 0.08 33.10
C GLY A 501 7.14 -0.36 31.79
N THR A 502 8.10 0.43 31.35
CA THR A 502 9.01 0.14 30.23
C THR A 502 9.95 -1.06 30.52
N LEU A 503 10.30 -1.80 29.48
CA LEU A 503 11.51 -2.63 29.39
C LEU A 503 12.30 -2.22 28.14
N LYS A 504 13.61 -1.98 28.28
CA LYS A 504 14.50 -1.76 27.13
C LYS A 504 15.19 -3.06 26.74
N LEU A 505 15.25 -3.35 25.45
CA LEU A 505 15.94 -4.50 24.88
C LEU A 505 17.04 -4.01 23.94
N THR A 506 18.31 -4.21 24.30
CA THR A 506 19.47 -3.78 23.50
C THR A 506 20.18 -4.98 22.87
N PRO A 507 20.31 -5.07 21.53
CA PRO A 507 21.04 -6.13 20.88
C PRO A 507 22.55 -5.99 21.14
N GLN A 508 23.26 -7.11 21.28
CA GLN A 508 24.70 -7.16 21.52
C GLN A 508 25.42 -7.99 20.44
N ILE A 509 25.10 -7.70 19.17
CA ILE A 509 25.70 -8.39 18.04
C ILE A 509 27.07 -7.76 17.73
N ALA A 510 28.14 -8.51 18.01
CA ALA A 510 29.51 -8.08 17.76
C ALA A 510 30.12 -8.83 16.56
N LEU A 511 31.02 -8.17 15.86
CA LEU A 511 31.97 -8.82 14.95
C LEU A 511 33.11 -9.49 15.71
N ASN A 512 33.85 -10.37 15.04
CA ASN A 512 35.00 -11.10 15.62
C ASN A 512 36.13 -10.19 16.14
N ASP A 513 36.22 -8.95 15.67
CA ASP A 513 37.17 -7.93 16.17
C ASP A 513 36.69 -7.20 17.44
N GLY A 514 35.45 -7.44 17.87
CA GLY A 514 34.81 -6.80 19.02
C GLY A 514 33.97 -5.57 18.69
N THR A 515 33.87 -5.17 17.41
CA THR A 515 33.00 -4.07 16.97
C THR A 515 31.53 -4.47 17.14
N LEU A 516 30.78 -3.73 17.95
CA LEU A 516 29.32 -3.86 18.01
C LEU A 516 28.69 -3.28 16.74
N LEU A 517 27.79 -4.06 16.12
CA LEU A 517 26.96 -3.58 15.03
C LEU A 517 25.95 -2.56 15.54
N LYS A 518 25.63 -1.59 14.69
CA LYS A 518 24.66 -0.53 14.95
C LYS A 518 23.34 -0.83 14.25
N SER A 519 22.28 -0.14 14.65
CA SER A 519 21.05 -0.10 13.86
C SER A 519 21.25 0.67 12.53
N PRO A 520 20.31 0.59 11.57
CA PRO A 520 20.33 1.42 10.36
C PRO A 520 20.37 2.94 10.64
N GLU A 521 19.82 3.39 11.77
CA GLU A 521 19.86 4.78 12.25
C GLU A 521 21.20 5.15 12.93
N GLY A 522 22.13 4.20 13.04
CA GLY A 522 23.43 4.40 13.67
C GLY A 522 23.40 4.40 15.21
N THR A 523 22.30 3.96 15.84
CA THR A 523 22.18 3.79 17.30
C THR A 523 22.68 2.39 17.72
N ASP A 524 22.51 2.02 18.99
CA ASP A 524 22.78 0.66 19.49
C ASP A 524 21.64 -0.34 19.20
N GLY A 525 20.58 0.08 18.49
CA GLY A 525 19.43 -0.78 18.16
C GLY A 525 18.53 -1.12 19.34
N THR A 526 18.62 -0.38 20.45
CA THR A 526 17.70 -0.54 21.58
C THR A 526 16.26 -0.25 21.16
N VAL A 527 15.34 -1.18 21.47
CA VAL A 527 13.89 -0.95 21.41
C VAL A 527 13.33 -0.80 22.82
N GLU A 528 12.32 0.04 22.97
CA GLU A 528 11.59 0.24 24.21
C GLU A 528 10.19 -0.38 24.10
N ILE A 529 9.82 -1.27 25.04
CA ILE A 529 8.51 -1.94 25.04
C ILE A 529 7.75 -1.71 26.35
N LYS A 530 6.42 -1.63 26.27
CA LYS A 530 5.53 -1.48 27.44
C LYS A 530 5.09 -2.84 27.96
N LEU A 531 5.24 -3.09 29.27
CA LEU A 531 4.92 -4.39 29.88
C LEU A 531 3.52 -4.44 30.50
N GLY A 532 2.72 -5.43 30.14
CA GLY A 532 1.40 -5.70 30.71
C GLY A 532 0.26 -5.04 29.95
N GLU A 533 -0.97 -5.40 30.35
CA GLU A 533 -2.21 -4.85 29.80
C GLU A 533 -2.22 -3.34 29.86
N ALA A 534 -2.69 -2.69 28.80
CA ALA A 534 -2.89 -1.24 28.81
C ALA A 534 -3.81 -0.83 29.99
N PRO A 535 -3.57 0.31 30.66
CA PRO A 535 -4.50 0.82 31.64
C PRO A 535 -5.90 0.89 31.03
N ALA A 536 -6.89 0.36 31.73
CA ALA A 536 -8.26 0.31 31.22
C ALA A 536 -8.82 1.74 31.13
N VAL A 537 -8.71 2.34 29.95
CA VAL A 537 -9.42 3.56 29.57
C VAL A 537 -10.91 3.29 29.76
N ALA A 538 -11.59 4.14 30.53
CA ALA A 538 -13.02 3.96 30.77
C ALA A 538 -13.77 3.95 29.44
N GLU A 539 -14.78 3.08 29.31
CA GLU A 539 -15.46 2.85 28.02
C GLU A 539 -16.12 4.12 27.46
N ASN A 540 -16.41 5.10 28.33
CA ASN A 540 -16.92 6.40 27.95
C ASN A 540 -15.84 7.44 27.60
N VAL A 541 -14.55 7.19 27.77
CA VAL A 541 -13.49 8.12 27.36
C VAL A 541 -13.17 7.90 25.88
N ILE A 542 -13.35 8.93 25.07
CA ILE A 542 -12.83 8.95 23.69
C ILE A 542 -11.33 9.16 23.80
N ASP A 543 -10.91 10.30 24.35
CA ASP A 543 -9.51 10.63 24.64
C ASP A 543 -9.40 11.59 25.84
N ASP A 544 -8.37 11.41 26.65
CA ASP A 544 -7.94 12.30 27.73
C ASP A 544 -6.51 12.85 27.51
N PHE A 545 -5.87 12.50 26.38
CA PHE A 545 -4.55 12.98 25.96
C PHE A 545 -3.39 12.71 26.92
N ASP A 546 -3.55 11.80 27.89
CA ASP A 546 -2.54 11.35 28.86
C ASP A 546 -1.49 10.41 28.24
N TYR A 547 -0.99 10.76 27.05
CA TYR A 547 0.14 10.12 26.38
C TYR A 547 1.47 10.50 27.06
N ASP A 548 2.45 9.60 27.03
CA ASP A 548 3.76 9.83 27.67
C ASP A 548 4.60 10.89 26.92
N ASN A 549 4.35 11.10 25.62
CA ASN A 549 5.11 11.98 24.72
C ASN A 549 4.37 12.23 23.38
N ASP A 550 4.85 13.20 22.61
CA ASP A 550 4.29 13.58 21.30
C ASP A 550 4.34 12.45 20.26
N ASP A 551 5.31 11.52 20.32
CA ASP A 551 5.37 10.41 19.35
C ASP A 551 4.24 9.40 19.58
N GLU A 552 3.84 9.16 20.83
CA GLU A 552 2.68 8.33 21.16
C GLU A 552 1.36 9.00 20.78
N LEU A 553 1.23 10.31 21.03
CA LEU A 553 0.10 11.11 20.55
C LEU A 553 -0.01 11.00 19.01
N ASN A 554 1.10 11.21 18.30
CA ASN A 554 1.17 11.13 16.84
C ASN A 554 1.19 9.69 16.28
N ALA A 555 1.13 8.67 17.14
CA ALA A 555 0.87 7.28 16.76
C ALA A 555 -0.61 6.92 16.96
N ALA A 556 -1.31 7.58 17.89
CA ALA A 556 -2.76 7.46 18.04
C ALA A 556 -3.53 8.34 17.04
N TYR A 557 -3.04 9.54 16.76
CA TYR A 557 -3.60 10.49 15.80
C TYR A 557 -2.64 10.71 14.62
N ALA A 558 -3.09 10.44 13.40
CA ALA A 558 -2.36 10.88 12.21
C ALA A 558 -2.81 12.29 11.77
N PRO A 559 -1.90 13.10 11.20
CA PRO A 559 -2.28 14.32 10.49
C PRO A 559 -3.19 14.02 9.30
N ASN A 560 -4.29 14.76 9.19
CA ASN A 560 -5.13 14.81 8.00
C ASN A 560 -5.14 16.26 7.50
N ASN A 561 -4.30 16.54 6.49
CA ASN A 561 -3.87 17.87 6.06
C ASN A 561 -3.21 18.70 7.18
N GLY A 562 -2.20 18.15 7.85
CA GLY A 562 -1.50 18.82 8.97
C GLY A 562 -0.05 18.38 9.12
N LYS A 563 0.63 18.89 10.15
CA LYS A 563 2.01 18.51 10.51
C LYS A 563 2.01 17.87 11.90
N SER A 564 2.80 16.83 12.14
CA SER A 564 2.90 16.24 13.50
C SER A 564 3.23 17.29 14.56
N ASP A 565 4.11 18.23 14.22
CA ASP A 565 4.59 19.30 15.10
C ASP A 565 3.49 20.35 15.42
N PHE A 566 2.32 20.24 14.80
CA PHE A 566 1.13 21.05 15.07
C PHE A 566 0.09 20.32 15.95
N PHE A 567 0.36 19.09 16.39
CA PHE A 567 -0.48 18.33 17.33
C PHE A 567 0.40 17.77 18.44
N THR A 568 0.45 18.50 19.55
CA THR A 568 1.47 18.33 20.61
C THR A 568 0.85 18.36 22.00
N LEU A 569 1.47 17.65 22.94
CA LEU A 569 1.03 17.61 24.32
C LEU A 569 1.39 18.89 25.06
N VAL A 570 0.44 19.38 25.85
CA VAL A 570 0.59 20.49 26.80
C VAL A 570 0.04 20.07 28.14
N ALA A 571 0.44 20.73 29.24
CA ALA A 571 -0.18 20.48 30.53
C ALA A 571 -1.67 20.87 30.51
N SER A 572 -2.55 20.04 31.08
CA SER A 572 -3.98 20.31 31.09
C SER A 572 -4.30 21.68 31.72
N PRO A 573 -5.11 22.52 31.03
CA PRO A 573 -5.60 23.77 31.60
C PRO A 573 -6.73 23.55 32.62
N GLU A 574 -7.29 22.35 32.75
CA GLU A 574 -8.27 22.01 33.79
C GLU A 574 -7.61 21.85 35.17
N GLY A 575 -6.41 21.26 35.20
CA GLY A 575 -5.62 21.09 36.43
C GLY A 575 -4.53 20.02 36.28
N ALA A 576 -3.60 19.94 37.23
CA ALA A 576 -2.55 18.93 37.21
C ALA A 576 -3.08 17.50 37.47
N GLU A 577 -4.28 17.40 38.04
CA GLU A 577 -5.04 16.16 38.23
C GLU A 577 -5.74 15.65 36.96
N TYR A 578 -5.75 16.44 35.89
CA TYR A 578 -6.21 16.09 34.54
C TYR A 578 -5.03 15.78 33.60
N GLY A 579 -3.80 15.79 34.10
CA GLY A 579 -2.62 15.36 33.35
C GLY A 579 -2.30 16.26 32.15
N ASN A 580 -2.28 15.67 30.95
CA ASN A 580 -1.98 16.33 29.69
C ASN A 580 -3.26 16.69 28.91
N ALA A 581 -3.13 17.69 28.05
CA ALA A 581 -4.11 18.07 27.03
C ALA A 581 -3.39 18.16 25.68
N VAL A 582 -4.12 18.17 24.56
CA VAL A 582 -3.52 18.40 23.24
C VAL A 582 -3.67 19.85 22.79
N ASN A 583 -2.59 20.42 22.25
CA ASN A 583 -2.62 21.66 21.50
C ASN A 583 -2.65 21.37 20.00
N LEU A 584 -3.73 21.78 19.35
CA LEU A 584 -3.88 21.80 17.90
C LEU A 584 -3.50 23.21 17.40
N HIS A 585 -2.33 23.31 16.77
CA HIS A 585 -1.86 24.50 16.08
C HIS A 585 -2.35 24.51 14.63
N TYR A 586 -2.68 25.69 14.11
CA TYR A 586 -2.91 25.88 12.68
C TYR A 586 -2.11 27.09 12.17
N ASP A 587 -1.60 26.99 10.94
CA ASP A 587 -0.97 28.10 10.21
C ASP A 587 -1.38 28.05 8.75
N TYR A 588 -2.43 28.79 8.39
CA TYR A 588 -2.94 28.87 7.02
C TYR A 588 -2.10 29.78 6.10
N ASN A 589 -0.95 30.29 6.55
CA ASN A 589 0.06 30.87 5.66
C ASN A 589 1.01 29.79 5.12
N ALA A 590 1.29 28.77 5.93
CA ALA A 590 2.15 27.63 5.57
C ALA A 590 1.35 26.41 5.07
N ASN A 591 0.12 26.21 5.55
CA ASN A 591 -0.73 25.06 5.24
C ASN A 591 -2.19 25.52 5.05
N PRO A 592 -2.57 26.04 3.86
CA PRO A 592 -3.88 26.63 3.63
C PRO A 592 -5.02 25.59 3.58
N GLY A 593 -6.26 26.06 3.73
CA GLY A 593 -7.47 25.25 3.57
C GLY A 593 -8.01 24.68 4.89
N TYR A 594 -7.32 23.72 5.50
CA TYR A 594 -7.68 23.19 6.81
C TYR A 594 -6.47 22.56 7.53
N THR A 595 -6.62 22.21 8.80
CA THR A 595 -5.65 21.41 9.55
C THR A 595 -6.38 20.51 10.53
N GLY A 596 -6.13 19.21 10.49
CA GLY A 596 -6.78 18.28 11.41
C GLY A 596 -6.01 16.99 11.65
N TYR A 597 -6.55 16.20 12.58
CA TYR A 597 -5.94 14.99 13.12
C TYR A 597 -7.01 13.95 13.37
N ALA A 598 -6.77 12.71 12.94
CA ALA A 598 -7.73 11.62 12.99
C ALA A 598 -7.14 10.39 13.70
N ARG A 599 -7.97 9.71 14.49
CA ARG A 599 -7.66 8.42 15.12
C ARG A 599 -8.70 7.35 14.77
N SER A 600 -8.24 6.12 14.70
CA SER A 600 -9.07 4.94 14.41
C SER A 600 -9.33 4.09 15.68
N PHE A 601 -10.38 3.27 15.63
CA PHE A 601 -10.70 2.27 16.64
C PHE A 601 -10.74 0.87 16.00
N ASP A 602 -9.78 0.00 16.34
CA ASP A 602 -9.78 -1.44 16.03
C ASP A 602 -9.66 -2.23 17.35
N PRO A 603 -10.69 -3.01 17.77
CA PRO A 603 -12.00 -3.12 17.14
C PRO A 603 -12.81 -1.81 17.23
N LYS A 604 -13.80 -1.68 16.34
CA LYS A 604 -14.77 -0.56 16.35
C LYS A 604 -15.48 -0.49 17.70
N ARG A 605 -15.73 0.72 18.20
CA ARG A 605 -16.34 0.94 19.52
C ARG A 605 -17.86 1.06 19.43
N ASP A 606 -18.54 0.54 20.45
CA ASP A 606 -19.98 0.74 20.65
C ASP A 606 -20.20 2.01 21.49
N TRP A 607 -20.80 3.02 20.87
CA TRP A 607 -21.21 4.29 21.49
C TRP A 607 -22.73 4.38 21.68
N SER A 608 -23.48 3.33 21.32
CA SER A 608 -24.95 3.35 21.23
C SER A 608 -25.66 3.60 22.57
N LYS A 609 -25.04 3.19 23.69
CA LYS A 609 -25.51 3.40 25.05
C LYS A 609 -25.35 4.85 25.55
N TYR A 610 -24.71 5.72 24.77
CA TYR A 610 -24.52 7.13 25.11
C TYR A 610 -25.39 8.04 24.24
N THR A 611 -25.73 9.22 24.76
CA THR A 611 -26.57 10.22 24.08
C THR A 611 -25.78 11.38 23.49
N GLY A 612 -24.48 11.53 23.77
CA GLY A 612 -23.65 12.57 23.16
C GLY A 612 -22.18 12.50 23.54
N ILE A 613 -21.40 13.48 23.05
CA ILE A 613 -20.00 13.71 23.41
C ILE A 613 -19.89 15.00 24.23
N SER A 614 -19.31 14.91 25.41
CA SER A 614 -18.79 16.03 26.18
C SER A 614 -17.31 16.21 25.86
N MET A 615 -16.83 17.44 25.72
CA MET A 615 -15.42 17.72 25.52
C MET A 615 -15.02 19.05 26.16
N PHE A 616 -13.87 19.08 26.81
CA PHE A 616 -13.24 20.33 27.18
C PHE A 616 -12.48 20.90 25.98
N TYR A 617 -12.65 22.19 25.74
CA TYR A 617 -11.80 22.91 24.79
C TYR A 617 -11.60 24.36 25.20
N LYS A 618 -10.48 24.92 24.76
CA LYS A 618 -10.15 26.33 24.86
C LYS A 618 -10.03 26.92 23.45
N PRO A 619 -11.06 27.62 22.95
CA PRO A 619 -10.98 28.33 21.68
C PRO A 619 -10.01 29.52 21.77
N ASP A 620 -9.57 29.99 20.60
CA ASP A 620 -8.54 31.02 20.42
C ASP A 620 -9.10 32.42 20.04
N GLY A 621 -10.41 32.52 19.81
CA GLY A 621 -11.09 33.74 19.39
C GLY A 621 -11.05 33.99 17.88
N SER A 622 -10.57 33.03 17.08
CA SER A 622 -10.36 33.21 15.63
C SER A 622 -11.62 33.27 14.79
N ASP A 623 -12.73 32.69 15.25
CA ASP A 623 -13.92 32.40 14.42
C ASP A 623 -13.65 31.56 13.15
N HIS A 624 -12.56 30.79 13.16
CA HIS A 624 -12.41 29.69 12.21
C HIS A 624 -13.40 28.56 12.52
N LYS A 625 -13.60 27.66 11.56
CA LYS A 625 -14.60 26.60 11.66
C LYS A 625 -13.94 25.34 12.24
N LEU A 626 -14.17 25.09 13.51
CA LEU A 626 -13.85 23.80 14.15
C LEU A 626 -14.82 22.73 13.63
N VAL A 627 -14.30 21.56 13.30
CA VAL A 627 -15.05 20.37 12.90
C VAL A 627 -14.68 19.22 13.83
N ILE A 628 -15.68 18.67 14.50
CA ILE A 628 -15.57 17.40 15.25
C ILE A 628 -16.25 16.33 14.40
N GLN A 629 -15.50 15.30 13.99
CA GLN A 629 -15.95 14.31 13.02
C GLN A 629 -15.89 12.89 13.61
N MET A 630 -16.84 12.04 13.25
CA MET A 630 -16.81 10.60 13.56
C MET A 630 -17.32 9.77 12.38
N ASN A 631 -16.75 8.57 12.17
CA ASN A 631 -17.34 7.58 11.26
C ASN A 631 -18.08 6.50 12.07
N ALA A 632 -19.40 6.44 11.92
CA ALA A 632 -20.28 5.51 12.62
C ALA A 632 -20.93 4.54 11.62
N ASN A 633 -20.48 3.27 11.64
CA ASN A 633 -20.91 2.20 10.74
C ASN A 633 -20.90 2.60 9.24
N GLY A 634 -19.85 3.30 8.79
CA GLY A 634 -19.68 3.71 7.39
C GLY A 634 -20.33 5.04 7.01
N VAL A 635 -21.02 5.71 7.93
CA VAL A 635 -21.56 7.08 7.74
C VAL A 635 -20.65 8.09 8.45
N THR A 636 -20.27 9.16 7.77
CA THR A 636 -19.42 10.20 8.39
C THR A 636 -20.26 11.38 8.87
N PHE A 637 -20.17 11.68 10.16
CA PHE A 637 -20.89 12.79 10.82
C PHE A 637 -19.92 13.88 11.28
N GLU A 638 -20.35 15.13 11.17
CA GLU A 638 -19.63 16.34 11.57
C GLU A 638 -20.49 17.23 12.47
N ALA A 639 -19.85 17.82 13.48
CA ALA A 639 -20.40 18.88 14.33
C ALA A 639 -19.46 20.09 14.32
N TYR A 640 -20.01 21.29 14.51
CA TYR A 640 -19.27 22.57 14.32
C TYR A 640 -19.32 23.50 15.54
N PRO A 641 -18.56 23.24 16.62
CA PRO A 641 -18.45 24.14 17.76
C PRO A 641 -17.80 25.49 17.40
N SER A 642 -18.05 26.53 18.20
CA SER A 642 -17.64 27.91 17.86
C SER A 642 -16.28 28.32 18.42
N LEU A 643 -15.39 28.82 17.55
CA LEU A 643 -14.09 29.40 17.95
C LEU A 643 -14.15 30.92 18.26
N LYS A 644 -15.34 31.50 18.48
CA LYS A 644 -15.48 32.95 18.75
C LYS A 644 -15.03 33.39 20.15
N GLY A 645 -14.99 32.47 21.11
CA GLY A 645 -14.57 32.74 22.49
C GLY A 645 -13.06 32.56 22.69
N THR A 646 -12.55 33.00 23.83
CA THR A 646 -11.18 32.70 24.30
C THR A 646 -11.15 32.00 25.67
N GLU A 647 -12.32 31.81 26.28
CA GLU A 647 -12.47 31.18 27.59
C GLU A 647 -12.58 29.66 27.44
N ALA A 648 -11.79 28.96 28.26
CA ALA A 648 -11.85 27.52 28.43
C ALA A 648 -13.24 27.08 28.91
N GLN A 649 -13.79 26.01 28.31
CA GLN A 649 -15.13 25.53 28.62
C GLN A 649 -15.32 24.06 28.23
N THR A 650 -16.26 23.39 28.89
CA THR A 650 -16.80 22.11 28.44
C THR A 650 -18.02 22.35 27.56
N ILE A 651 -18.11 21.66 26.43
CA ILE A 651 -19.30 21.64 25.55
C ILE A 651 -19.86 20.24 25.43
N GLU A 652 -21.15 20.18 25.12
CA GLU A 652 -21.92 18.96 24.92
C GLU A 652 -22.41 18.89 23.47
N LEU A 653 -22.28 17.72 22.85
CA LEU A 653 -22.67 17.42 21.46
C LEU A 653 -23.66 16.24 21.43
N PRO A 654 -24.96 16.46 21.72
CA PRO A 654 -25.98 15.41 21.72
C PRO A 654 -26.15 14.77 20.35
N PHE A 655 -26.16 13.44 20.29
CA PHE A 655 -26.30 12.64 19.06
C PHE A 655 -27.70 12.72 18.42
N ASP A 656 -28.73 13.07 19.21
CA ASP A 656 -30.12 13.20 18.76
C ASP A 656 -30.51 14.62 18.32
N ASP A 657 -29.59 15.59 18.41
CA ASP A 657 -29.81 16.98 17.97
C ASP A 657 -29.37 17.17 16.49
N PRO A 658 -30.32 17.39 15.55
CA PRO A 658 -30.02 17.57 14.13
C PRO A 658 -29.41 18.93 13.79
N ASP A 659 -29.41 19.90 14.72
CA ASP A 659 -28.67 21.15 14.55
C ASP A 659 -27.18 20.98 14.91
N VAL A 660 -26.83 19.96 15.71
CA VAL A 660 -25.46 19.63 16.13
C VAL A 660 -24.75 18.73 15.13
N TRP A 661 -25.30 17.56 14.82
CA TRP A 661 -24.65 16.57 13.94
C TRP A 661 -25.26 16.55 12.54
N LYS A 662 -24.41 16.65 11.52
CA LYS A 662 -24.78 16.57 10.11
C LYS A 662 -23.91 15.53 9.42
N VAL A 663 -24.44 14.88 8.40
CA VAL A 663 -23.61 14.03 7.53
C VAL A 663 -22.63 14.94 6.78
N ALA A 664 -21.37 14.51 6.68
CA ALA A 664 -20.31 15.26 6.02
C ALA A 664 -20.70 15.61 4.58
N SER A 665 -20.33 16.81 4.11
CA SER A 665 -20.86 17.37 2.85
C SER A 665 -20.54 16.55 1.59
N TRP A 666 -19.50 15.72 1.65
CA TRP A 666 -19.07 14.81 0.59
C TRP A 666 -19.74 13.42 0.68
N ASP A 667 -20.29 13.03 1.83
CA ASP A 667 -21.01 11.76 2.03
C ASP A 667 -22.47 11.87 1.55
N THR A 668 -22.62 12.15 0.25
CA THR A 668 -23.91 12.44 -0.38
C THR A 668 -24.87 11.26 -0.37
N THR A 669 -24.36 10.03 -0.41
CA THR A 669 -25.13 8.78 -0.32
C THR A 669 -25.87 8.63 1.01
N ASN A 670 -25.30 9.17 2.10
CA ASN A 670 -25.90 9.09 3.44
C ASN A 670 -26.62 10.38 3.87
N ALA A 671 -26.72 11.39 3.00
CA ALA A 671 -27.23 12.71 3.32
C ALA A 671 -28.58 12.68 4.08
N GLY A 672 -28.65 13.43 5.19
CA GLY A 672 -29.84 13.53 6.03
C GLY A 672 -30.04 12.42 7.06
N LYS A 673 -29.15 11.41 7.13
CA LYS A 673 -29.07 10.50 8.29
C LYS A 673 -28.65 11.27 9.56
N THR A 674 -28.96 10.69 10.73
CA THR A 674 -28.48 11.15 12.04
C THR A 674 -27.70 10.03 12.74
N PRO A 675 -26.89 10.32 13.79
CA PRO A 675 -26.17 9.31 14.58
C PRO A 675 -27.11 8.39 15.39
N SER A 676 -27.78 7.46 14.72
CA SER A 676 -28.68 6.49 15.35
C SER A 676 -27.91 5.50 16.21
N GLN A 677 -28.59 4.90 17.20
CA GLN A 677 -27.99 3.87 18.06
C GLN A 677 -27.38 2.70 17.26
N GLN A 678 -28.01 2.30 16.16
CA GLN A 678 -27.48 1.26 15.27
C GLN A 678 -26.15 1.66 14.63
N LEU A 679 -26.03 2.90 14.11
CA LEU A 679 -24.79 3.39 13.52
C LEU A 679 -23.70 3.57 14.59
N LEU A 680 -24.07 4.12 15.75
CA LEU A 680 -23.20 4.29 16.91
C LEU A 680 -22.73 2.97 17.52
N SER A 681 -23.33 1.83 17.22
CA SER A 681 -22.84 0.51 17.68
C SER A 681 -21.49 0.10 17.07
N LYS A 682 -21.05 0.78 16.00
CA LYS A 682 -19.80 0.46 15.26
C LYS A 682 -19.05 1.72 14.83
N VAL A 683 -18.62 2.54 15.79
CA VAL A 683 -17.79 3.73 15.53
C VAL A 683 -16.35 3.31 15.23
N GLY A 684 -15.85 3.68 14.04
CA GLY A 684 -14.54 3.29 13.53
C GLY A 684 -13.46 4.36 13.63
N SER A 685 -13.83 5.65 13.70
CA SER A 685 -12.86 6.74 13.82
C SER A 685 -13.45 8.00 14.45
N PHE A 686 -12.56 8.86 14.96
CA PHE A 686 -12.84 10.19 15.49
C PHE A 686 -11.76 11.16 15.03
N ALA A 687 -12.13 12.38 14.65
CA ALA A 687 -11.19 13.38 14.15
C ALA A 687 -11.57 14.81 14.55
N ILE A 688 -10.55 15.67 14.64
CA ILE A 688 -10.66 17.09 14.95
C ILE A 688 -10.01 17.87 13.82
N TYR A 689 -10.73 18.83 13.22
CA TYR A 689 -10.20 19.73 12.18
C TYR A 689 -10.49 21.19 12.51
N VAL A 690 -9.66 22.07 11.99
CA VAL A 690 -9.94 23.51 11.90
C VAL A 690 -9.86 23.89 10.43
N ASN A 691 -10.93 24.49 9.91
CA ASN A 691 -11.01 24.97 8.54
C ASN A 691 -10.73 26.48 8.46
N ASP A 692 -10.08 26.86 7.36
CA ASP A 692 -9.80 28.24 6.96
C ASP A 692 -11.07 28.96 6.51
N ASN A 693 -11.95 29.25 7.47
CA ASN A 693 -13.26 29.86 7.29
C ASN A 693 -13.25 31.21 6.54
N ASP A 694 -12.13 31.96 6.56
CA ASP A 694 -11.95 33.19 5.77
C ASP A 694 -11.93 32.89 4.26
N ASN A 695 -11.30 31.77 3.87
CA ASN A 695 -11.32 31.26 2.50
C ASN A 695 -12.60 30.47 2.22
N GLU A 696 -13.06 29.59 3.11
CA GLU A 696 -14.26 28.75 2.89
C GLU A 696 -15.55 29.59 2.68
N LEU A 697 -15.68 30.73 3.38
CA LEU A 697 -16.85 31.62 3.26
C LEU A 697 -16.65 32.76 2.26
N HIS A 698 -15.41 33.01 1.82
CA HIS A 698 -14.99 34.20 1.06
C HIS A 698 -15.52 35.54 1.64
N ASP A 699 -15.75 35.62 2.95
CA ASP A 699 -16.44 36.75 3.61
C ASP A 699 -15.52 37.95 3.92
N GLY A 700 -14.20 37.72 3.87
CA GLY A 700 -13.18 38.74 4.13
C GLY A 700 -13.17 39.28 5.56
N ALA A 701 -13.59 38.47 6.55
CA ALA A 701 -13.64 38.89 7.95
C ALA A 701 -12.26 39.24 8.54
N GLY A 702 -11.17 38.71 7.98
CA GLY A 702 -9.80 39.02 8.41
C GLY A 702 -9.40 38.25 9.65
N ARG A 703 -9.75 36.95 9.69
CA ARG A 703 -9.49 36.06 10.82
C ARG A 703 -7.97 35.80 10.98
N PRO A 704 -7.50 35.46 12.20
CA PRO A 704 -6.09 35.17 12.43
C PRO A 704 -5.62 33.97 11.59
N ARG A 705 -4.60 34.16 10.73
CA ARG A 705 -4.06 33.07 9.90
C ARG A 705 -3.32 31.98 10.70
N THR A 706 -3.06 32.21 11.98
CA THR A 706 -2.33 31.30 12.87
C THR A 706 -2.97 31.30 14.26
N GLY A 707 -3.08 30.14 14.91
CA GLY A 707 -3.61 30.03 16.26
C GLY A 707 -3.43 28.65 16.88
N ASP A 708 -3.85 28.54 18.14
CA ASP A 708 -3.61 27.40 19.03
C ASP A 708 -4.90 27.09 19.80
N ILE A 709 -5.44 25.88 19.61
CA ILE A 709 -6.67 25.42 20.26
C ILE A 709 -6.33 24.22 21.14
N VAL A 710 -6.69 24.29 22.42
CA VAL A 710 -6.41 23.20 23.38
C VAL A 710 -7.65 22.36 23.59
N PHE A 711 -7.51 21.03 23.54
CA PHE A 711 -8.57 20.05 23.77
C PHE A 711 -8.19 19.08 24.88
N ASP A 712 -9.18 18.67 25.68
CA ASP A 712 -9.02 17.76 26.83
C ASP A 712 -10.34 16.99 27.04
N SER A 713 -10.28 15.88 27.78
CA SER A 713 -11.43 15.23 28.41
C SER A 713 -12.61 14.94 27.46
N ILE A 714 -12.30 14.42 26.26
CA ILE A 714 -13.29 14.04 25.25
C ILE A 714 -13.96 12.74 25.70
N LYS A 715 -15.23 12.80 26.10
CA LYS A 715 -15.95 11.75 26.81
C LYS A 715 -17.36 11.59 26.27
N LEU A 716 -17.80 10.36 26.05
CA LEU A 716 -19.19 9.99 25.85
C LEU A 716 -19.99 10.22 27.15
N VAL A 717 -21.20 10.75 27.01
CA VAL A 717 -22.07 11.13 28.14
C VAL A 717 -23.54 10.80 27.88
N GLY A 718 -24.30 10.81 28.99
CA GLY A 718 -25.74 10.56 29.03
C GLY A 718 -26.05 9.10 28.68
N GLU A 719 -26.29 8.28 29.69
CA GLU A 719 -26.53 6.85 29.48
C GLU A 719 -27.98 6.57 29.08
N ARG A 720 -28.15 5.62 28.16
CA ARG A 720 -29.39 5.00 27.71
C ARG A 720 -29.15 3.50 27.51
N ASP A 721 -30.23 2.73 27.34
CA ASP A 721 -30.09 1.31 26.99
C ASP A 721 -29.27 1.18 25.69
N PRO A 722 -28.26 0.28 25.63
CA PRO A 722 -27.45 0.07 24.43
C PRO A 722 -28.30 -0.35 23.24
N TYR A 723 -27.76 -0.17 22.03
CA TYR A 723 -28.28 -0.87 20.86
C TYR A 723 -28.05 -2.36 21.06
N VAL A 724 -29.09 -3.07 21.46
CA VAL A 724 -29.20 -4.49 21.19
C VAL A 724 -29.66 -4.59 19.73
N PRO A 725 -28.82 -5.09 18.79
CA PRO A 725 -29.35 -5.52 17.49
C PRO A 725 -30.49 -6.48 17.78
N GLU A 726 -31.62 -6.35 17.09
CA GLU A 726 -32.75 -7.27 17.31
C GLU A 726 -32.22 -8.70 17.26
N GLU A 727 -32.29 -9.42 18.39
CA GLU A 727 -31.88 -10.81 18.45
C GLU A 727 -32.81 -11.58 17.51
N GLN A 728 -32.33 -11.83 16.29
CA GLN A 728 -32.70 -13.02 15.55
C GLN A 728 -32.63 -14.17 16.55
N PRO A 729 -33.75 -14.86 16.85
CA PRO A 729 -33.79 -15.81 17.95
C PRO A 729 -32.71 -16.86 17.73
N SER A 730 -31.79 -16.95 18.70
CA SER A 730 -30.72 -17.94 18.70
C SER A 730 -31.29 -19.32 18.46
N GLU A 731 -30.80 -20.00 17.41
CA GLU A 731 -31.13 -21.37 16.98
C GLU A 731 -32.46 -21.94 17.51
N PRO A 732 -33.54 -22.02 16.72
CA PRO A 732 -34.66 -22.87 17.09
C PRO A 732 -34.13 -24.30 17.25
N SER A 733 -34.28 -24.88 18.45
CA SER A 733 -33.85 -26.24 18.78
C SER A 733 -34.76 -27.34 18.18
N GLU A 734 -35.43 -27.01 17.09
CA GLU A 734 -36.42 -27.79 16.34
C GLU A 734 -36.16 -27.47 14.85
N PRO A 735 -36.17 -28.45 13.93
CA PRO A 735 -36.00 -28.17 12.51
C PRO A 735 -37.15 -27.29 12.01
N ALA A 736 -36.86 -26.36 11.09
CA ALA A 736 -37.88 -25.49 10.50
C ALA A 736 -38.94 -26.34 9.74
N GLU A 737 -40.17 -25.84 9.64
CA GLU A 737 -41.22 -26.51 8.86
C GLU A 737 -41.18 -26.04 7.40
N PRO A 738 -41.15 -26.95 6.40
CA PRO A 738 -41.16 -26.61 4.98
C PRO A 738 -42.15 -25.51 4.58
N ILE A 739 -41.64 -24.43 3.98
CA ILE A 739 -42.43 -23.29 3.52
C ILE A 739 -42.84 -23.53 2.06
N THR A 740 -44.13 -23.77 1.82
CA THR A 740 -44.69 -23.77 0.46
C THR A 740 -44.79 -22.33 -0.06
N LEU A 741 -44.10 -22.05 -1.16
CA LEU A 741 -44.13 -20.77 -1.85
C LEU A 741 -45.31 -20.71 -2.81
N ASP A 742 -45.51 -21.77 -3.60
CA ASP A 742 -46.68 -22.00 -4.44
C ASP A 742 -46.82 -23.50 -4.76
N ASP A 743 -48.04 -24.05 -4.63
CA ASP A 743 -48.39 -25.41 -5.06
C ASP A 743 -49.23 -25.42 -6.34
N PHE A 744 -49.58 -24.26 -6.89
CA PHE A 744 -50.39 -24.03 -8.09
C PHE A 744 -51.82 -24.61 -8.09
N GLU A 745 -52.17 -25.46 -7.11
CA GLU A 745 -53.49 -26.09 -6.99
C GLU A 745 -54.59 -25.09 -6.64
N SER A 746 -54.26 -24.05 -5.89
CA SER A 746 -55.22 -23.06 -5.40
C SER A 746 -55.83 -22.16 -6.50
N TYR A 747 -55.17 -22.03 -7.66
CA TYR A 747 -55.62 -21.16 -8.75
C TYR A 747 -56.87 -21.72 -9.45
N ALA A 748 -57.87 -20.86 -9.63
CA ALA A 748 -59.13 -21.25 -10.29
C ALA A 748 -58.99 -21.41 -11.81
N ASP A 749 -58.14 -20.60 -12.43
CA ASP A 749 -57.84 -20.55 -13.86
C ASP A 749 -56.50 -19.83 -14.11
N THR A 750 -56.08 -19.75 -15.38
CA THR A 750 -54.87 -19.02 -15.80
C THR A 750 -54.87 -17.54 -15.41
N ALA A 751 -56.02 -16.86 -15.36
CA ALA A 751 -56.05 -15.44 -15.02
C ALA A 751 -55.69 -15.24 -13.54
N ALA A 752 -56.18 -16.10 -12.65
CA ALA A 752 -55.81 -16.09 -11.24
C ALA A 752 -54.30 -16.34 -11.01
N LEU A 753 -53.68 -17.22 -11.80
CA LEU A 753 -52.23 -17.46 -11.80
C LEU A 753 -51.46 -16.21 -12.28
N GLN A 754 -51.89 -15.63 -13.40
CA GLN A 754 -51.26 -14.43 -13.99
C GLN A 754 -51.36 -13.22 -13.06
N ASP A 755 -52.47 -13.04 -12.34
CA ASP A 755 -52.61 -11.98 -11.32
C ASP A 755 -51.63 -12.19 -10.15
N ALA A 756 -51.40 -13.43 -9.70
CA ALA A 756 -50.54 -13.75 -8.55
C ALA A 756 -49.03 -13.74 -8.85
N TRP A 757 -48.65 -14.00 -10.11
CA TRP A 757 -47.27 -13.94 -10.62
C TRP A 757 -47.00 -12.66 -11.45
N GLY A 758 -47.90 -11.67 -11.34
CA GLY A 758 -47.91 -10.42 -12.10
C GLY A 758 -46.93 -9.34 -11.68
N ASN A 759 -46.05 -9.56 -10.69
CA ASN A 759 -45.26 -8.47 -10.08
C ASN A 759 -44.31 -7.75 -11.06
N ARG A 760 -43.94 -8.40 -12.18
CA ARG A 760 -43.11 -7.84 -13.25
C ARG A 760 -43.84 -7.56 -14.57
N GLY A 761 -45.14 -7.87 -14.65
CA GLY A 761 -46.00 -7.48 -15.78
C GLY A 761 -45.88 -8.29 -17.08
N HIS A 762 -45.09 -9.37 -17.09
CA HIS A 762 -44.77 -10.21 -18.27
C HIS A 762 -45.53 -11.55 -18.30
N THR A 763 -46.76 -11.60 -17.80
CA THR A 763 -47.46 -12.86 -17.49
C THR A 763 -48.17 -13.54 -18.65
N GLU A 764 -48.13 -12.98 -19.88
CA GLU A 764 -48.69 -13.61 -21.08
C GLU A 764 -48.05 -14.96 -21.44
N VAL A 765 -46.85 -15.23 -20.94
CA VAL A 765 -46.14 -16.51 -21.10
C VAL A 765 -46.61 -17.62 -20.16
N LEU A 766 -47.52 -17.32 -19.22
CA LEU A 766 -48.01 -18.27 -18.23
C LEU A 766 -49.37 -18.87 -18.62
N SER A 767 -49.48 -20.20 -18.55
CA SER A 767 -50.76 -20.92 -18.48
C SER A 767 -50.83 -21.81 -17.25
N LEU A 768 -52.02 -21.93 -16.67
CA LEU A 768 -52.30 -22.94 -15.65
C LEU A 768 -52.78 -24.21 -16.35
N GLU A 769 -52.00 -25.28 -16.28
CA GLU A 769 -52.30 -26.56 -16.90
C GLU A 769 -52.77 -27.57 -15.85
N THR A 770 -53.40 -28.67 -16.27
CA THR A 770 -53.83 -29.75 -15.38
C THR A 770 -53.39 -31.11 -15.92
N GLU A 771 -52.75 -31.91 -15.08
CA GLU A 771 -52.28 -33.25 -15.37
C GLU A 771 -53.42 -34.30 -15.33
N ALA A 772 -53.14 -35.51 -15.79
CA ALA A 772 -54.15 -36.56 -15.95
C ALA A 772 -54.68 -37.15 -14.62
N ASP A 773 -53.96 -36.94 -13.52
CA ASP A 773 -54.35 -37.27 -12.15
C ASP A 773 -55.16 -36.15 -11.46
N GLY A 774 -55.18 -34.95 -12.06
CA GLY A 774 -55.93 -33.79 -11.59
C GLY A 774 -55.06 -32.69 -10.96
N ASN A 775 -53.75 -32.91 -10.81
CA ASN A 775 -52.85 -31.91 -10.27
C ASN A 775 -52.64 -30.75 -11.26
N LYS A 776 -52.41 -29.54 -10.76
CA LYS A 776 -52.16 -28.34 -11.57
C LYS A 776 -50.70 -27.92 -11.50
N TYR A 777 -50.24 -27.23 -12.54
CA TYR A 777 -48.90 -26.67 -12.57
C TYR A 777 -48.85 -25.39 -13.40
N MET A 778 -47.89 -24.52 -13.10
CA MET A 778 -47.58 -23.38 -13.94
C MET A 778 -46.78 -23.85 -15.15
N LYS A 779 -47.33 -23.68 -16.34
CA LYS A 779 -46.59 -23.78 -17.59
C LYS A 779 -46.09 -22.40 -18.01
N TYR A 780 -44.81 -22.33 -18.35
CA TYR A 780 -44.17 -21.19 -18.98
C TYR A 780 -43.94 -21.50 -20.47
N SER A 781 -44.24 -20.58 -21.37
CA SER A 781 -44.02 -20.73 -22.81
C SER A 781 -43.72 -19.37 -23.46
N HIS A 782 -42.47 -19.17 -23.88
CA HIS A 782 -42.02 -17.97 -24.59
C HIS A 782 -41.40 -18.35 -25.95
N PRO A 783 -42.17 -18.24 -27.07
CA PRO A 783 -41.71 -18.66 -28.40
C PRO A 783 -40.59 -17.80 -29.01
N GLU A 784 -40.40 -16.56 -28.54
CA GLU A 784 -39.41 -15.62 -29.09
C GLU A 784 -38.02 -15.77 -28.44
N GLY A 785 -37.95 -16.44 -27.28
CA GLY A 785 -36.71 -16.69 -26.54
C GLY A 785 -36.13 -15.47 -25.82
N GLY A 786 -34.99 -15.68 -25.15
CA GLY A 786 -34.35 -14.70 -24.30
C GLY A 786 -34.96 -14.59 -22.91
N TRP A 787 -34.50 -13.60 -22.14
CA TRP A 787 -34.94 -13.35 -20.77
C TRP A 787 -36.31 -12.68 -20.75
N TYR A 788 -37.32 -13.37 -20.21
CA TYR A 788 -38.66 -12.84 -20.04
C TYR A 788 -39.25 -13.32 -18.71
N ASP A 789 -39.39 -12.42 -17.74
CA ASP A 789 -39.46 -12.77 -16.31
C ASP A 789 -40.80 -12.45 -15.63
N VAL A 790 -41.34 -13.47 -14.95
CA VAL A 790 -42.52 -13.36 -14.10
C VAL A 790 -42.11 -13.47 -12.63
N ALA A 791 -42.90 -12.92 -11.71
CA ALA A 791 -42.55 -12.98 -10.30
C ALA A 791 -43.77 -12.89 -9.37
N THR A 792 -43.74 -13.68 -8.29
CA THR A 792 -44.69 -13.54 -7.19
C THR A 792 -44.03 -12.74 -6.06
N PHE A 793 -44.73 -11.69 -5.59
CA PHE A 793 -44.26 -10.83 -4.51
C PHE A 793 -44.68 -11.40 -3.16
N ILE A 794 -43.70 -11.71 -2.31
CA ILE A 794 -43.93 -12.37 -1.02
C ILE A 794 -43.52 -11.52 0.18
N GLN A 795 -42.87 -10.36 0.02
CA GLN A 795 -42.34 -9.56 1.15
C GLN A 795 -43.37 -9.24 2.25
N ASN A 796 -44.65 -9.08 1.89
CA ASN A 796 -45.74 -8.76 2.81
C ASN A 796 -46.44 -10.00 3.39
N ASP A 797 -45.97 -11.20 3.05
CA ASP A 797 -46.53 -12.48 3.46
C ASP A 797 -45.62 -13.15 4.50
N ALA A 798 -45.95 -12.92 5.77
CA ALA A 798 -45.18 -13.41 6.92
C ALA A 798 -45.11 -14.95 7.03
N THR A 799 -45.86 -15.72 6.22
CA THR A 799 -45.72 -17.18 6.18
C THR A 799 -44.85 -17.67 5.02
N ARG A 800 -44.40 -16.79 4.12
CA ARG A 800 -43.56 -17.14 2.96
C ARG A 800 -42.27 -16.32 2.84
N ASN A 801 -42.14 -15.21 3.55
CA ASN A 801 -41.05 -14.23 3.35
C ASN A 801 -39.79 -14.42 4.20
N ASN A 802 -39.82 -15.23 5.26
CA ASN A 802 -38.67 -15.45 6.13
C ASN A 802 -38.23 -16.91 6.00
N TRP A 803 -37.03 -17.12 5.46
CA TRP A 803 -36.45 -18.46 5.20
C TRP A 803 -35.33 -18.78 6.20
N THR A 804 -35.25 -18.07 7.33
CA THR A 804 -34.26 -18.33 8.39
C THR A 804 -34.44 -19.75 8.95
N GLY A 805 -33.42 -20.58 8.81
CA GLY A 805 -33.45 -22.01 9.20
C GLY A 805 -33.73 -22.97 8.04
N GLU A 806 -34.10 -22.45 6.87
CA GLU A 806 -34.20 -23.23 5.63
C GLU A 806 -32.83 -23.44 4.98
N GLY A 807 -32.67 -24.51 4.21
CA GLY A 807 -31.41 -24.90 3.58
C GLY A 807 -31.46 -25.00 2.05
N LYS A 808 -32.62 -25.38 1.50
CA LYS A 808 -32.78 -25.71 0.07
C LYS A 808 -34.06 -25.11 -0.51
N LEU A 809 -33.98 -24.61 -1.75
CA LEU A 809 -35.14 -24.42 -2.62
C LEU A 809 -35.40 -25.71 -3.40
N THR A 810 -36.66 -26.17 -3.38
CA THR A 810 -37.09 -27.43 -3.98
C THR A 810 -38.34 -27.21 -4.83
N PHE A 811 -38.41 -27.88 -5.98
CA PHE A 811 -39.55 -27.84 -6.88
C PHE A 811 -39.48 -28.97 -7.91
N ARG A 812 -40.60 -29.21 -8.60
CA ARG A 812 -40.66 -30.09 -9.77
C ARG A 812 -40.50 -29.24 -11.04
N LEU A 813 -39.63 -29.67 -11.95
CA LEU A 813 -39.36 -29.02 -13.23
C LEU A 813 -39.64 -29.97 -14.40
N LYS A 814 -40.46 -29.54 -15.35
CA LYS A 814 -40.83 -30.30 -16.55
C LYS A 814 -39.93 -29.92 -17.72
N ASN A 815 -38.94 -30.76 -18.03
CA ASN A 815 -38.09 -30.58 -19.19
C ASN A 815 -38.84 -30.94 -20.48
N ASN A 816 -38.95 -30.00 -21.42
CA ASN A 816 -39.55 -30.17 -22.75
C ASN A 816 -38.59 -30.77 -23.80
N GLY A 817 -37.29 -30.86 -23.51
CA GLY A 817 -36.23 -31.33 -24.40
C GLY A 817 -35.62 -30.28 -25.32
N SER A 818 -35.87 -28.99 -25.07
CA SER A 818 -35.39 -27.87 -25.92
C SER A 818 -33.90 -27.56 -25.81
N ASN A 819 -33.19 -28.04 -24.79
CA ASN A 819 -31.79 -27.69 -24.50
C ASN A 819 -31.57 -26.17 -24.19
N ASN A 820 -32.65 -25.43 -23.93
CA ASN A 820 -32.65 -24.09 -23.34
C ASN A 820 -32.50 -24.16 -21.79
N ALA A 821 -32.72 -23.07 -21.06
CA ALA A 821 -32.66 -23.05 -19.59
C ALA A 821 -33.87 -22.32 -18.97
N MET A 822 -34.17 -22.67 -17.72
CA MET A 822 -35.05 -21.93 -16.82
C MET A 822 -34.19 -21.19 -15.80
N ALA A 823 -34.35 -19.87 -15.70
CA ALA A 823 -33.74 -19.07 -14.66
C ALA A 823 -34.65 -18.97 -13.43
N ILE A 824 -34.06 -19.08 -12.23
CA ILE A 824 -34.68 -18.64 -10.97
C ILE A 824 -33.85 -17.49 -10.41
N GLN A 825 -34.52 -16.41 -10.01
CA GLN A 825 -33.89 -15.30 -9.30
C GLN A 825 -34.66 -15.01 -7.98
N ILE A 826 -33.93 -14.94 -6.87
CA ILE A 826 -34.44 -14.75 -5.51
C ILE A 826 -34.13 -13.32 -5.08
N GLY A 827 -35.16 -12.50 -4.93
CA GLY A 827 -35.02 -11.11 -4.48
C GLY A 827 -35.15 -10.97 -2.98
N THR A 828 -34.21 -10.30 -2.34
CA THR A 828 -34.21 -9.96 -0.90
C THR A 828 -34.81 -8.56 -0.66
N ALA A 829 -35.27 -8.29 0.55
CA ALA A 829 -35.89 -7.01 0.91
C ALA A 829 -34.92 -5.83 1.01
N ASP A 830 -33.62 -6.08 1.27
CA ASP A 830 -32.56 -5.07 1.19
C ASP A 830 -32.04 -4.85 -0.24
N GLY A 831 -32.58 -5.58 -1.22
CA GLY A 831 -32.46 -5.28 -2.64
C GLY A 831 -31.48 -6.15 -3.42
N LYS A 832 -30.86 -7.17 -2.82
CA LYS A 832 -30.03 -8.15 -3.54
C LYS A 832 -30.90 -9.13 -4.34
N TYR A 833 -30.39 -9.64 -5.44
CA TYR A 833 -31.02 -10.66 -6.27
C TYR A 833 -30.04 -11.79 -6.62
N PHE A 834 -30.27 -12.99 -6.11
CA PHE A 834 -29.44 -14.17 -6.39
C PHE A 834 -30.04 -14.98 -7.53
N HIS A 835 -29.25 -15.34 -8.54
CA HIS A 835 -29.71 -16.02 -9.77
C HIS A 835 -28.95 -17.34 -9.97
N VAL A 836 -29.68 -18.34 -10.45
CA VAL A 836 -29.19 -19.64 -10.93
C VAL A 836 -29.97 -20.05 -12.19
N ASP A 837 -29.28 -20.58 -13.19
CA ASP A 837 -29.89 -21.18 -14.39
C ASP A 837 -29.95 -22.71 -14.27
N GLN A 838 -31.12 -23.28 -14.53
CA GLN A 838 -31.37 -24.73 -14.60
C GLN A 838 -31.53 -25.16 -16.06
N LYS A 839 -30.53 -25.87 -16.58
CA LYS A 839 -30.45 -26.21 -18.00
C LYS A 839 -31.31 -27.44 -18.35
N LEU A 840 -32.11 -27.30 -19.39
CA LEU A 840 -33.08 -28.30 -19.89
C LEU A 840 -32.43 -29.27 -20.90
N ASP A 841 -31.20 -29.74 -20.61
CA ASP A 841 -30.41 -30.58 -21.51
C ASP A 841 -30.48 -32.09 -21.21
N SER A 842 -29.63 -32.89 -21.85
CA SER A 842 -29.62 -34.35 -21.70
C SER A 842 -29.25 -34.87 -20.29
N ALA A 843 -28.70 -34.03 -19.40
CA ALA A 843 -28.49 -34.39 -18.00
C ALA A 843 -29.80 -34.40 -17.19
N MET A 844 -30.83 -33.71 -17.68
CA MET A 844 -32.17 -33.67 -17.09
C MET A 844 -33.15 -34.45 -18.00
N PRO A 845 -33.62 -35.66 -17.61
CA PRO A 845 -34.59 -36.42 -18.40
C PRO A 845 -35.82 -35.62 -18.86
N GLN A 846 -36.30 -35.85 -20.08
CA GLN A 846 -37.56 -35.25 -20.56
C GLN A 846 -38.74 -35.66 -19.67
N GLY A 847 -39.61 -34.70 -19.36
CA GLY A 847 -40.67 -34.87 -18.36
C GLY A 847 -40.32 -34.23 -17.02
N TRP A 848 -40.99 -34.66 -15.94
CA TRP A 848 -40.82 -34.10 -14.61
C TRP A 848 -39.57 -34.61 -13.91
N ASN A 849 -38.82 -33.70 -13.30
CA ASN A 849 -37.65 -33.93 -12.47
C ASN A 849 -37.80 -33.16 -11.16
N ASN A 850 -37.27 -33.68 -10.06
CA ASN A 850 -37.16 -32.93 -8.81
C ASN A 850 -35.86 -32.13 -8.84
N ILE A 851 -35.93 -30.84 -8.55
CA ILE A 851 -34.79 -29.96 -8.47
C ILE A 851 -34.59 -29.57 -7.01
N GLU A 852 -33.35 -29.64 -6.54
CA GLU A 852 -32.90 -29.11 -5.25
C GLU A 852 -31.78 -28.10 -5.52
N ILE A 853 -31.87 -26.94 -4.88
CA ILE A 853 -30.88 -25.87 -4.97
C ILE A 853 -30.52 -25.49 -3.54
N ASP A 854 -29.31 -25.82 -3.10
CA ASP A 854 -28.79 -25.34 -1.82
C ASP A 854 -28.80 -23.82 -1.84
N LEU A 855 -29.35 -23.20 -0.78
CA LEU A 855 -29.52 -21.75 -0.72
C LEU A 855 -28.21 -21.07 -0.34
N VAL A 856 -27.57 -21.51 0.74
CA VAL A 856 -26.38 -20.86 1.30
C VAL A 856 -25.09 -21.46 0.73
N GLY A 857 -24.15 -20.61 0.30
CA GLY A 857 -22.82 -21.03 -0.16
C GLY A 857 -22.77 -21.76 -1.50
N ASN A 858 -23.90 -21.88 -2.20
CA ASN A 858 -23.99 -22.56 -3.50
C ASN A 858 -23.32 -21.73 -4.61
N PRO A 859 -22.24 -22.24 -5.26
CA PRO A 859 -21.49 -21.49 -6.27
C PRO A 859 -22.28 -21.20 -7.56
N SER A 860 -23.41 -21.87 -7.78
CA SER A 860 -24.30 -21.64 -8.92
C SER A 860 -25.42 -20.63 -8.62
N LEU A 861 -25.67 -20.30 -7.36
CA LEU A 861 -26.68 -19.32 -6.91
C LEU A 861 -25.98 -18.05 -6.42
N THR A 862 -25.78 -17.10 -7.34
CA THR A 862 -24.91 -15.93 -7.09
C THR A 862 -25.63 -14.61 -7.29
N GLN A 863 -25.17 -13.55 -6.61
CA GLN A 863 -25.79 -12.23 -6.73
C GLN A 863 -25.62 -11.69 -8.16
N SER A 864 -26.75 -11.46 -8.80
CA SER A 864 -26.87 -10.88 -10.16
C SER A 864 -27.11 -9.37 -10.13
N TRP A 865 -27.76 -8.85 -9.08
CA TRP A 865 -28.04 -7.43 -8.87
C TRP A 865 -28.08 -7.12 -7.36
N PRO A 866 -27.74 -5.91 -6.89
CA PRO A 866 -27.12 -4.82 -7.64
C PRO A 866 -25.73 -5.17 -8.16
N GLU A 867 -25.22 -4.37 -9.10
CA GLU A 867 -23.85 -4.49 -9.62
C GLU A 867 -22.85 -3.86 -8.65
N ASP A 868 -22.81 -4.38 -7.42
CA ASP A 868 -21.88 -3.98 -6.36
C ASP A 868 -20.74 -5.01 -6.21
N ALA A 869 -19.88 -4.82 -5.21
CA ALA A 869 -18.76 -5.72 -4.90
C ALA A 869 -19.19 -7.15 -4.49
N ASN A 870 -20.48 -7.40 -4.27
CA ASN A 870 -21.04 -8.72 -3.99
C ASN A 870 -21.57 -9.42 -5.25
N LYS A 871 -21.58 -8.78 -6.44
CA LYS A 871 -21.95 -9.45 -7.70
C LYS A 871 -21.09 -10.71 -7.90
N GLY A 872 -21.73 -11.84 -8.20
CA GLY A 872 -21.08 -13.15 -8.32
C GLY A 872 -20.76 -13.84 -6.97
N LYS A 873 -21.03 -13.24 -5.82
CA LYS A 873 -20.94 -13.93 -4.51
C LYS A 873 -22.18 -14.78 -4.25
N THR A 874 -22.00 -15.89 -3.55
CA THR A 874 -23.09 -16.80 -3.15
C THR A 874 -23.96 -16.18 -2.06
N MET A 875 -25.23 -16.59 -2.01
CA MET A 875 -26.15 -16.21 -0.93
C MET A 875 -25.64 -16.71 0.44
N LYS A 876 -25.90 -15.93 1.50
CA LYS A 876 -25.53 -16.21 2.90
C LYS A 876 -26.77 -16.48 3.74
N ALA A 877 -26.58 -17.02 4.94
CA ALA A 877 -27.68 -17.24 5.89
C ALA A 877 -28.45 -15.96 6.22
N ASP A 878 -27.75 -14.82 6.38
CA ASP A 878 -28.37 -13.52 6.64
C ASP A 878 -29.32 -13.06 5.51
N ASP A 879 -29.06 -13.45 4.27
CA ASP A 879 -29.88 -13.08 3.10
C ASP A 879 -31.25 -13.80 3.11
N LEU A 880 -31.41 -14.86 3.90
CA LEU A 880 -32.66 -15.61 4.07
C LEU A 880 -33.67 -14.92 5.00
N ALA A 881 -33.25 -13.91 5.76
CA ALA A 881 -34.05 -13.31 6.82
C ALA A 881 -35.31 -12.59 6.31
N LEU A 882 -35.28 -12.02 5.10
CA LEU A 882 -36.44 -11.36 4.50
C LEU A 882 -36.39 -11.34 2.96
N ILE A 883 -37.10 -12.29 2.35
CA ILE A 883 -37.28 -12.44 0.91
C ILE A 883 -38.42 -11.55 0.42
N LYS A 884 -38.18 -10.85 -0.68
CA LYS A 884 -39.07 -9.90 -1.33
C LYS A 884 -39.96 -10.55 -2.38
N GLU A 885 -39.35 -11.28 -3.31
CA GLU A 885 -40.03 -11.89 -4.46
C GLU A 885 -39.25 -13.08 -4.99
N ILE A 886 -39.96 -14.01 -5.63
CA ILE A 886 -39.37 -15.10 -6.40
C ILE A 886 -39.70 -14.89 -7.87
N VAL A 887 -38.65 -14.93 -8.69
CA VAL A 887 -38.68 -14.63 -10.12
C VAL A 887 -38.36 -15.90 -10.90
N VAL A 888 -39.13 -16.15 -11.95
CA VAL A 888 -38.92 -17.24 -12.91
C VAL A 888 -38.83 -16.64 -14.31
N ALA A 889 -37.82 -17.03 -15.09
CA ALA A 889 -37.68 -16.60 -16.47
C ALA A 889 -37.21 -17.75 -17.39
N GLY A 890 -37.51 -17.63 -18.68
CA GLY A 890 -36.84 -18.42 -19.71
C GLY A 890 -35.46 -17.84 -20.04
N ASN A 891 -34.56 -18.69 -20.53
CA ASN A 891 -33.24 -18.29 -21.01
C ASN A 891 -32.83 -19.16 -22.22
N THR A 892 -32.49 -18.54 -23.36
CA THR A 892 -32.22 -19.25 -24.63
C THR A 892 -30.75 -19.61 -24.74
N TRP A 893 -30.47 -20.92 -24.81
CA TRP A 893 -29.13 -21.51 -24.87
C TRP A 893 -28.95 -22.45 -26.09
N ALA A 894 -30.01 -22.72 -26.85
CA ALA A 894 -30.00 -23.56 -28.06
C ALA A 894 -30.35 -22.74 -29.32
N ASP A 895 -30.14 -23.36 -30.50
CA ASP A 895 -30.46 -22.76 -31.80
C ASP A 895 -31.96 -22.51 -32.02
N ASP A 896 -32.83 -23.24 -31.31
CA ASP A 896 -34.28 -22.98 -31.26
C ASP A 896 -34.56 -22.01 -30.11
N PRO A 897 -35.03 -20.78 -30.38
CA PRO A 897 -35.23 -19.78 -29.34
C PRO A 897 -36.37 -20.13 -28.38
N ALA A 898 -37.33 -20.99 -28.77
CA ALA A 898 -38.52 -21.25 -27.99
C ALA A 898 -38.20 -21.91 -26.62
N VAL A 899 -38.51 -21.21 -25.54
CA VAL A 899 -38.36 -21.72 -24.17
C VAL A 899 -39.73 -22.15 -23.64
N GLU A 900 -39.86 -23.41 -23.23
CA GLU A 900 -41.06 -23.94 -22.59
C GLU A 900 -40.68 -24.91 -21.48
N PHE A 901 -41.31 -24.78 -20.31
CA PHE A 901 -41.17 -25.70 -19.17
C PHE A 901 -42.41 -25.62 -18.27
N GLY A 902 -42.51 -26.54 -17.32
CA GLY A 902 -43.52 -26.51 -16.26
C GLY A 902 -42.87 -26.50 -14.88
N ILE A 903 -43.43 -25.75 -13.93
CA ILE A 903 -43.03 -25.72 -12.53
C ILE A 903 -44.21 -26.13 -11.66
N ASP A 904 -43.93 -26.96 -10.66
CA ASP A 904 -44.88 -27.45 -9.66
C ASP A 904 -44.18 -27.62 -8.30
N ASP A 905 -44.94 -27.70 -7.20
CA ASP A 905 -44.45 -27.99 -5.84
C ASP A 905 -43.32 -27.05 -5.32
N LEU A 906 -43.39 -25.73 -5.56
CA LEU A 906 -42.33 -24.79 -5.20
C LEU A 906 -42.28 -24.51 -3.68
N LYS A 907 -41.22 -24.99 -3.01
CA LYS A 907 -41.05 -24.98 -1.55
C LYS A 907 -39.61 -24.68 -1.15
N VAL A 908 -39.38 -24.04 0.00
CA VAL A 908 -38.09 -24.12 0.70
C VAL A 908 -38.18 -25.07 1.88
N VAL A 909 -37.09 -25.80 2.14
CA VAL A 909 -37.02 -26.86 3.14
C VAL A 909 -35.70 -26.81 3.93
N PRO A 910 -35.65 -27.33 5.17
CA PRO A 910 -34.44 -27.35 5.97
C PRO A 910 -33.33 -28.20 5.35
N SER A 911 -32.09 -27.93 5.76
CA SER A 911 -30.99 -28.88 5.56
C SER A 911 -31.21 -30.13 6.43
N ASP A 912 -31.15 -31.32 5.84
CA ASP A 912 -31.36 -32.59 6.56
C ASP A 912 -30.33 -32.80 7.69
N GLY A 913 -30.77 -32.61 8.94
CA GLY A 913 -30.04 -33.00 10.14
C GLY A 913 -30.07 -34.52 10.34
N ASN A 914 -29.22 -35.26 9.63
CA ASN A 914 -29.21 -36.72 9.72
C ASN A 914 -28.72 -37.22 11.10
N THR A 915 -29.37 -38.27 11.61
CA THR A 915 -29.25 -38.70 13.01
C THR A 915 -28.35 -39.93 13.21
N SER A 916 -27.59 -39.89 14.30
CA SER A 916 -26.86 -40.99 14.98
C SER A 916 -26.99 -42.43 14.44
N GLU A 917 -25.89 -42.96 13.87
CA GLU A 917 -25.37 -44.30 14.21
C GLU A 917 -23.83 -44.27 14.35
N THR A 918 -23.28 -45.01 15.33
CA THR A 918 -21.83 -45.18 15.56
C THR A 918 -21.33 -46.50 14.93
N PRO A 919 -20.01 -46.71 14.74
CA PRO A 919 -19.49 -47.16 13.44
C PRO A 919 -19.36 -48.68 13.29
N SER A 920 -19.48 -49.15 12.05
CA SER A 920 -18.97 -50.45 11.61
C SER A 920 -17.84 -50.27 10.60
N GLU A 921 -16.82 -51.13 10.68
CA GLU A 921 -15.54 -51.01 9.94
C GLU A 921 -15.71 -50.91 8.42
N PRO A 922 -15.00 -49.99 7.73
CA PRO A 922 -14.81 -50.09 6.29
C PRO A 922 -13.68 -51.08 5.99
N SER A 923 -14.03 -52.21 5.36
CA SER A 923 -13.06 -53.05 4.65
C SER A 923 -12.61 -52.35 3.36
N GLU A 924 -11.30 -52.34 3.07
CA GLU A 924 -10.73 -51.88 1.79
C GLU A 924 -11.47 -52.49 0.58
N PRO A 925 -11.63 -51.70 -0.50
CA PRO A 925 -10.87 -52.05 -1.70
C PRO A 925 -10.43 -50.86 -2.60
N THR A 926 -9.11 -50.79 -2.83
CA THR A 926 -8.41 -50.33 -4.05
C THR A 926 -8.72 -48.96 -4.69
N GLU A 927 -7.67 -48.13 -4.73
CA GLU A 927 -7.52 -46.90 -5.54
C GLU A 927 -7.80 -47.09 -7.04
N PRO A 928 -8.41 -46.09 -7.68
CA PRO A 928 -7.99 -45.54 -8.96
C PRO A 928 -7.00 -44.37 -8.71
N SER A 929 -5.90 -44.34 -9.46
CA SER A 929 -4.81 -43.37 -9.34
C SER A 929 -5.25 -41.90 -9.34
N GLU A 930 -4.70 -41.12 -8.40
CA GLU A 930 -4.82 -39.66 -8.34
C GLU A 930 -4.43 -38.98 -9.67
N PRO A 931 -5.10 -37.89 -10.07
CA PRO A 931 -4.45 -36.88 -10.88
C PRO A 931 -3.41 -36.18 -9.99
N THR A 932 -2.13 -36.28 -10.33
CA THR A 932 -1.07 -35.55 -9.62
C THR A 932 -1.39 -34.07 -9.56
N GLU A 933 -1.68 -33.56 -8.36
CA GLU A 933 -1.55 -32.13 -8.07
C GLU A 933 -0.11 -31.69 -8.37
N PRO A 934 0.11 -30.47 -8.89
CA PRO A 934 1.42 -29.86 -8.80
C PRO A 934 1.74 -29.66 -7.31
N GLU A 935 2.91 -30.12 -6.85
CA GLU A 935 3.33 -29.97 -5.45
C GLU A 935 3.20 -28.50 -5.02
N THR A 936 2.34 -28.23 -4.03
CA THR A 936 2.27 -26.93 -3.37
C THR A 936 3.54 -26.75 -2.53
N PRO A 937 4.36 -25.71 -2.77
CA PRO A 937 5.53 -25.48 -1.93
C PRO A 937 5.09 -25.10 -0.51
N ASP A 938 5.80 -25.62 0.50
CA ASP A 938 5.53 -25.32 1.90
C ASP A 938 6.00 -23.89 2.25
N TYR A 939 5.04 -22.98 2.39
CA TYR A 939 5.25 -21.59 2.80
C TYR A 939 4.83 -21.32 4.27
N SER A 940 4.63 -22.37 5.08
CA SER A 940 4.07 -22.23 6.44
C SER A 940 5.06 -21.72 7.50
N ALA A 941 6.36 -21.68 7.18
CA ALA A 941 7.40 -21.31 8.13
C ALA A 941 7.54 -19.79 8.31
N ASP A 942 7.53 -19.34 9.57
CA ASP A 942 8.16 -18.06 9.95
C ASP A 942 9.61 -18.08 9.46
N ILE A 943 9.97 -17.16 8.56
CA ILE A 943 11.31 -17.10 7.96
C ILE A 943 12.42 -16.91 8.99
N ALA A 944 12.10 -16.36 10.16
CA ALA A 944 13.04 -16.25 11.27
C ALA A 944 13.16 -17.55 12.09
N ALA A 945 12.41 -18.61 11.77
CA ALA A 945 12.44 -19.92 12.41
C ALA A 945 13.08 -21.03 11.54
N GLY A 946 13.73 -20.67 10.43
CA GLY A 946 14.43 -21.62 9.56
C GLY A 946 15.47 -22.47 10.30
N ASP A 947 15.63 -23.74 9.89
CA ASP A 947 16.59 -24.67 10.51
C ASP A 947 18.04 -24.30 10.12
N PRO A 948 18.91 -23.92 11.08
CA PRO A 948 20.30 -23.56 10.81
C PRO A 948 21.15 -24.70 10.25
N ALA A 949 20.68 -25.96 10.30
CA ALA A 949 21.33 -27.07 9.60
C ALA A 949 21.15 -27.01 8.07
N THR A 950 20.12 -26.31 7.57
CA THR A 950 19.87 -26.11 6.14
C THR A 950 20.68 -24.95 5.53
N CYS A 951 21.11 -24.00 6.35
CA CYS A 951 21.80 -22.76 5.94
C CYS A 951 23.09 -22.50 6.78
N PRO A 952 24.04 -23.45 6.83
CA PRO A 952 25.20 -23.39 7.73
C PRO A 952 26.14 -22.21 7.44
N ILE A 953 26.63 -21.56 8.50
CA ILE A 953 27.56 -20.42 8.40
C ILE A 953 28.97 -20.90 8.03
N ASN A 954 29.57 -20.29 7.01
CA ASN A 954 30.97 -20.51 6.65
C ASN A 954 31.90 -19.61 7.50
N PHE A 955 32.60 -20.20 8.47
CA PHE A 955 33.56 -19.52 9.35
C PHE A 955 35.02 -19.56 8.84
N ALA A 956 35.27 -19.94 7.58
CA ALA A 956 36.61 -19.96 7.03
C ALA A 956 37.30 -18.59 7.16
N GLN A 957 38.55 -18.59 7.64
CA GLN A 957 39.36 -17.37 7.71
C GLN A 957 39.74 -16.93 6.29
N ASP A 958 39.29 -15.74 5.88
CA ASP A 958 39.92 -15.02 4.76
C ASP A 958 41.32 -14.57 5.19
N ASP A 959 42.33 -15.37 4.82
CA ASP A 959 43.70 -14.89 4.69
C ASP A 959 43.74 -13.83 3.56
N ASN A 960 44.18 -12.62 3.91
CA ASN A 960 44.48 -11.49 3.02
C ASN A 960 44.49 -11.80 1.50
N GLN A 961 43.36 -11.59 0.82
CA GLN A 961 43.35 -11.39 -0.63
C GLN A 961 42.73 -10.02 -0.94
N GLU A 962 43.53 -9.17 -1.58
CA GLU A 962 43.02 -8.06 -2.37
C GLU A 962 42.07 -8.61 -3.45
N PRO A 963 41.01 -7.86 -3.84
CA PRO A 963 40.06 -8.35 -4.82
C PRO A 963 40.74 -8.64 -6.16
N THR A 964 40.84 -9.92 -6.52
CA THR A 964 41.34 -10.33 -7.83
C THR A 964 40.36 -9.87 -8.91
N THR A 965 40.89 -9.18 -9.92
CA THR A 965 40.15 -8.69 -11.09
C THR A 965 39.30 -9.80 -11.73
N PRO A 966 38.06 -9.52 -12.19
CA PRO A 966 37.24 -10.53 -12.85
C PRO A 966 37.97 -11.14 -14.05
N THR A 967 38.22 -12.45 -14.00
CA THR A 967 38.73 -13.19 -15.15
C THR A 967 37.69 -13.20 -16.27
N THR A 968 38.12 -12.84 -17.47
CA THR A 968 37.33 -12.80 -18.70
C THR A 968 36.52 -14.09 -18.89
N PRO A 969 35.26 -14.02 -19.34
CA PRO A 969 34.46 -15.21 -19.64
C PRO A 969 35.19 -16.16 -20.58
N VAL A 970 35.17 -17.45 -20.25
CA VAL A 970 35.71 -18.50 -21.12
C VAL A 970 34.88 -18.55 -22.40
N GLN A 971 35.54 -18.27 -23.52
CA GLN A 971 34.95 -18.37 -24.86
C GLN A 971 34.31 -19.77 -25.07
N PRO A 972 33.07 -19.85 -25.57
CA PRO A 972 32.45 -21.15 -25.84
C PRO A 972 33.29 -21.96 -26.83
N THR A 973 33.72 -23.15 -26.42
CA THR A 973 34.36 -24.11 -27.32
C THR A 973 33.33 -24.64 -28.31
N GLU A 974 33.52 -24.37 -29.60
CA GLU A 974 32.74 -25.01 -30.67
C GLU A 974 32.81 -26.55 -30.57
N PRO A 975 31.74 -27.27 -30.95
CA PRO A 975 31.69 -28.71 -30.85
C PRO A 975 32.71 -29.39 -31.77
N SER A 976 33.57 -30.22 -31.17
CA SER A 976 34.56 -31.02 -31.88
C SER A 976 33.91 -32.06 -32.79
N ASN A 977 33.92 -31.82 -34.11
CA ASN A 977 33.60 -32.83 -35.11
C ASN A 977 34.90 -33.62 -35.46
N PRO A 978 34.94 -34.96 -35.30
CA PRO A 978 36.21 -35.70 -35.29
C PRO A 978 36.87 -35.85 -36.67
N SER A 979 38.19 -35.66 -36.72
CA SER A 979 38.97 -35.81 -37.96
C SER A 979 39.23 -37.29 -38.32
N THR A 980 38.77 -37.66 -39.51
CA THR A 980 39.42 -38.58 -40.46
C THR A 980 39.89 -39.97 -40.02
N GLY A 981 39.24 -40.98 -40.60
CA GLY A 981 39.88 -42.25 -40.95
C GLY A 981 39.34 -42.78 -42.27
N GLY A 982 40.05 -42.56 -43.39
CA GLY A 982 39.87 -43.38 -44.62
C GLY A 982 39.68 -42.66 -45.97
N SER A 983 40.80 -42.55 -46.70
CA SER A 983 40.90 -43.00 -48.11
C SER A 983 40.18 -42.27 -49.27
N ASN A 984 41.02 -41.60 -50.06
CA ASN A 984 41.14 -41.66 -51.54
C ASN A 984 40.47 -40.63 -52.50
N THR A 985 41.38 -40.05 -53.29
CA THR A 985 41.35 -39.76 -54.75
C THR A 985 40.66 -38.53 -55.33
N ALA A 986 41.52 -37.69 -55.94
CA ALA A 986 41.34 -36.87 -57.14
C ALA A 986 40.32 -35.69 -57.10
N GLY A 987 40.64 -34.50 -57.61
CA GLY A 987 41.90 -34.02 -58.20
C GLY A 987 41.84 -32.52 -58.51
N GLU A 988 42.92 -31.99 -59.11
CA GLU A 988 43.02 -30.88 -60.08
C GLU A 988 41.92 -29.77 -60.13
N THR A 989 42.19 -28.46 -60.26
CA THR A 989 43.40 -27.65 -60.51
C THR A 989 43.09 -26.15 -60.29
N ASN A 990 44.08 -25.26 -60.53
CA ASN A 990 43.95 -23.82 -60.86
C ASN A 990 44.03 -22.73 -59.77
N LYS A 991 45.27 -22.29 -59.54
CA LYS A 991 45.70 -20.86 -59.60
C LYS A 991 45.38 -20.24 -60.99
N PRO A 992 45.50 -18.92 -61.29
CA PRO A 992 46.44 -17.93 -60.72
C PRO A 992 45.83 -16.53 -60.37
N ALA A 993 46.51 -15.65 -59.62
CA ALA A 993 47.27 -14.42 -60.01
C ALA A 993 46.50 -13.36 -60.87
N GLY A 994 46.78 -12.05 -60.77
CA GLY A 994 47.84 -11.31 -60.08
C GLY A 994 47.41 -9.86 -59.73
N GLU A 995 48.22 -9.09 -58.99
CA GLU A 995 49.08 -7.99 -59.52
C GLU A 995 48.30 -6.70 -59.89
N THR A 996 48.73 -5.46 -59.57
CA THR A 996 50.05 -4.95 -59.14
C THR A 996 49.94 -3.56 -58.46
N ALA A 997 50.96 -3.18 -57.66
CA ALA A 997 51.58 -1.83 -57.46
C ALA A 997 50.71 -0.53 -57.50
N SER A 998 50.87 0.51 -56.67
CA SER A 998 51.79 0.90 -55.57
C SER A 998 51.17 2.16 -54.87
N ASN A 999 51.78 2.98 -53.97
CA ASN A 999 53.16 3.22 -53.55
C ASN A 999 53.24 3.92 -52.16
N ALA A 1000 54.42 4.45 -51.81
CA ALA A 1000 54.76 5.27 -50.62
C ALA A 1000 54.03 6.65 -50.56
N ALA A 1001 54.03 7.44 -49.45
CA ALA A 1001 54.82 7.40 -48.21
C ALA A 1001 54.08 8.08 -47.02
N ALA A 1002 54.71 8.12 -45.84
CA ALA A 1002 54.12 8.54 -44.57
C ALA A 1002 54.19 10.05 -44.22
N SER A 1003 53.29 10.47 -43.32
CA SER A 1003 53.45 11.58 -42.35
C SER A 1003 52.49 11.31 -41.18
N GLU A 1004 52.96 10.66 -40.11
CA GLU A 1004 53.38 11.30 -38.84
C GLU A 1004 52.29 12.15 -38.16
N ALA A 1005 51.89 11.67 -36.97
CA ALA A 1005 50.90 12.30 -36.11
C ALA A 1005 51.53 13.38 -35.21
N SER A 1006 50.68 14.31 -34.78
CA SER A 1006 51.01 15.50 -33.98
C SER A 1006 51.78 15.19 -32.69
N GLN A 1007 52.91 15.87 -32.49
CA GLN A 1007 53.36 16.26 -31.15
C GLN A 1007 52.77 17.63 -30.80
N VAL A 1008 52.13 17.75 -29.63
CA VAL A 1008 52.11 19.02 -28.90
C VAL A 1008 52.54 18.76 -27.46
N ALA A 1009 53.64 19.39 -27.08
CA ALA A 1009 54.20 19.30 -25.73
C ALA A 1009 53.48 20.25 -24.76
N SER A 1010 53.60 19.94 -23.47
CA SER A 1010 53.11 20.73 -22.35
C SER A 1010 53.55 22.21 -22.37
N THR A 1011 52.62 23.11 -22.08
CA THR A 1011 52.93 24.39 -21.40
C THR A 1011 51.93 24.59 -20.27
N GLY A 1012 52.38 24.43 -19.02
CA GLY A 1012 51.56 24.67 -17.84
C GLY A 1012 51.44 26.15 -17.49
N SER A 1013 50.31 26.54 -16.88
CA SER A 1013 50.10 27.89 -16.32
C SER A 1013 49.56 27.82 -14.89
N SER A 1014 50.50 27.92 -13.95
CA SER A 1014 50.37 28.29 -12.52
C SER A 1014 48.98 28.39 -11.86
N THR A 1015 48.75 27.50 -10.90
CA THR A 1015 47.69 27.47 -9.87
C THR A 1015 47.64 28.71 -8.94
N ALA A 1016 48.51 29.70 -9.14
CA ALA A 1016 48.67 30.85 -8.24
C ALA A 1016 47.56 31.91 -8.35
N VAL A 1017 46.83 31.95 -9.47
CA VAL A 1017 45.79 32.99 -9.71
C VAL A 1017 44.48 32.66 -8.98
N VAL A 1018 44.11 31.37 -8.88
CA VAL A 1018 42.85 30.94 -8.27
C VAL A 1018 42.83 31.20 -6.77
N VAL A 1019 43.94 30.93 -6.07
CA VAL A 1019 44.07 31.16 -4.62
C VAL A 1019 43.96 32.65 -4.26
N ALA A 1020 44.46 33.55 -5.12
CA ALA A 1020 44.38 35.00 -4.90
C ALA A 1020 42.93 35.53 -4.97
N VAL A 1021 42.10 34.96 -5.85
CA VAL A 1021 40.68 35.35 -5.99
C VAL A 1021 39.85 34.86 -4.79
N ALA A 1022 40.10 33.63 -4.31
CA ALA A 1022 39.42 33.10 -3.13
C ALA A 1022 39.69 33.94 -1.86
N VAL A 1023 40.94 34.33 -1.63
CA VAL A 1023 41.32 35.18 -0.47
C VAL A 1023 40.69 36.57 -0.56
N ALA A 1024 40.55 37.15 -1.76
CA ALA A 1024 39.89 38.44 -1.95
C ALA A 1024 38.40 38.40 -1.62
N LEU A 1025 37.69 37.30 -1.97
CA LEU A 1025 36.27 37.12 -1.68
C LEU A 1025 36.00 36.92 -0.18
N VAL A 1026 36.84 36.14 0.52
CA VAL A 1026 36.73 35.96 1.98
C VAL A 1026 36.98 37.28 2.73
N LEU A 1027 37.94 38.09 2.29
CA LEU A 1027 38.20 39.41 2.87
C LEU A 1027 37.05 40.40 2.59
N ALA A 1028 36.42 40.34 1.41
CA ALA A 1028 35.24 41.16 1.11
C ALA A 1028 34.04 40.81 2.02
N GLY A 1029 33.80 39.50 2.25
CA GLY A 1029 32.75 39.02 3.16
C GLY A 1029 32.97 39.41 4.63
N ALA A 1030 34.22 39.43 5.10
CA ALA A 1030 34.55 39.90 6.44
C ALA A 1030 34.28 41.41 6.63
N VAL A 1031 34.53 42.22 5.60
CA VAL A 1031 34.29 43.67 5.63
C VAL A 1031 32.80 44.01 5.61
N THR A 1032 31.98 43.30 4.82
CA THR A 1032 30.52 43.50 4.83
C THR A 1032 29.89 43.07 6.16
N LEU A 1033 30.36 41.99 6.80
CA LEU A 1033 29.90 41.59 8.13
C LEU A 1033 30.27 42.62 9.22
N ALA A 1034 31.47 43.22 9.13
CA ALA A 1034 31.89 44.28 10.04
C ALA A 1034 31.04 45.56 9.88
N TRP A 1035 30.72 45.94 8.64
CA TRP A 1035 29.89 47.11 8.33
C TRP A 1035 28.44 46.92 8.79
N ALA A 1036 27.88 45.72 8.61
CA ALA A 1036 26.55 45.35 9.10
C ALA A 1036 26.44 45.31 10.64
N ARG A 1037 27.56 45.05 11.35
CA ARG A 1037 27.61 45.18 12.82
C ARG A 1037 27.71 46.63 13.29
N GLN A 1038 28.41 47.50 12.57
CA GLN A 1038 28.49 48.92 12.92
C GLN A 1038 27.17 49.68 12.68
N SER A 1039 26.42 49.35 11.62
CA SER A 1039 25.14 50.01 11.32
C SER A 1039 24.03 49.70 12.34
N ARG A 1040 24.14 48.59 13.09
CA ARG A 1040 23.20 48.23 14.18
C ARG A 1040 23.50 48.87 15.54
N GLN A 1041 24.57 49.66 15.68
CA GLN A 1041 24.85 50.40 16.93
C GLN A 1041 24.50 51.90 16.88
N HIS A 1042 23.96 52.38 15.75
CA HIS A 1042 23.42 53.73 15.59
C HIS A 1042 22.05 53.73 14.87
N ARG A 1043 21.10 52.98 15.43
CA ARG A 1043 19.64 53.18 15.28
C ARG A 1043 18.96 52.87 16.60
#